data_AF-A0A0S7EJN5-F1
#
_entry.id   AF-A0A0S7EJN5-F1
#
_cell.length_a   1.000
_cell.length_b   1.000
_cell.length_c   1.000
_cell.angle_alpha   90.00
_cell.angle_beta   90.00
_cell.angle_gamma   90.00
#
_symmetry.space_group_name_H-M   'P 1'
#
loop_
_entity.id
_entity.type
_entity.pdbx_description
1 polymer ?
#
loop_
_entity_poly.entity_id
_entity_poly.type
_entity_poly.pdbx_seq_one_letter_code
_entity_poly.pdbx_strand_id
1 'polypeptide(L)'
;MDQTKQELSRKDSELLALRTKLETLNNQFSDSKQHVDVLKESLTAKEQRAAILQTEVDALRLRLEEKESLLSKKSQQMSELTEEKSTQQGEITDLKDMLDVKERKVNVLQKKIENLQDQLRDKEKQLSGLKDRVKSLQTDTSNTDTALGTLEEALAEKERIIERLKEQREKEEREKGDEMETSKKELKELREKVSQLQAELADRETSVLDLKEKASSLASSTLKKENRLKSLEINLEQKKEECIKLESQLRKAQSAAAESQANAGLTERISSLEQEVTRCREEAGKAQSEVERLLEILREMENEKNDKEKKIHELERQIKDQSKKVANLKHKEQLEKNRNAQLMEDAKKREDNLNESSQQIKDSLRQKEERIEELEEALRESVQITAEREVVLAQEEQARSHAEKQVEDLLVAMEKVKQELEVMKAKLSSTQLSLAEKEGHLTALRAERRKHLEEVLEMKQEALLAAISEKDANIALLELSSSKKKKTQEEVSALKREKDSLVQQLKQQTQNRMKLMANNYEDDHLKVASPNSDLPNNHKPSPDQILSPLLDLNQNRNKLKLYISHLTSLCQERDPIILQDFAPPPSYHRSDSASWHTQLHSMSEEQVRVLFWIIVKIRENVIFVVICEIIKLITTQNMKKCFLQVVKLAPG
;
A
#
# COMPACT_ATOMS: atom_id res chain seq x y z
N MET A 1 -13.80 28.22 185.99
CA MET A 1 -14.49 29.01 184.95
C MET A 1 -13.51 29.72 184.03
N ASP A 2 -12.47 30.38 184.56
CA ASP A 2 -11.50 31.10 183.70
C ASP A 2 -10.52 30.18 182.96
N GLN A 3 -10.07 29.09 183.59
CA GLN A 3 -9.23 28.07 182.95
C GLN A 3 -9.93 27.41 181.74
N THR A 4 -11.21 27.08 181.88
CA THR A 4 -12.05 26.54 180.81
C THR A 4 -12.30 27.55 179.69
N LYS A 5 -12.36 28.85 179.98
CA LYS A 5 -12.47 29.92 178.95
C LYS A 5 -11.17 30.08 178.16
N GLN A 6 -10.02 29.98 178.83
CA GLN A 6 -8.71 30.03 178.18
C GLN A 6 -8.48 28.81 177.27
N GLU A 7 -8.86 27.62 177.74
CA GLU A 7 -8.84 26.39 176.93
C GLU A 7 -9.80 26.47 175.73
N LEU A 8 -11.02 27.00 175.92
CA LEU A 8 -11.97 27.22 174.83
C LEU A 8 -11.41 28.20 173.80
N SER A 9 -10.85 29.34 174.23
CA SER A 9 -10.23 30.33 173.34
C SER A 9 -9.03 29.76 172.57
N ARG A 10 -8.23 28.91 173.21
CA ARG A 10 -7.15 28.16 172.55
C ARG A 10 -7.70 27.17 171.52
N LYS A 11 -8.76 26.42 171.87
CA LYS A 11 -9.42 25.49 170.95
C LYS A 11 -10.07 26.21 169.77
N ASP A 12 -10.65 27.38 169.98
CA ASP A 12 -11.21 28.21 168.91
C ASP A 12 -10.12 28.73 167.96
N SER A 13 -8.96 29.12 168.51
CA SER A 13 -7.80 29.53 167.70
C SER A 13 -7.20 28.36 166.91
N GLU A 14 -7.09 27.18 167.53
CA GLU A 14 -6.66 25.93 166.87
C GLU A 14 -7.65 25.55 165.76
N LEU A 15 -8.96 25.65 166.02
CA LEU A 15 -10.01 25.36 165.05
C LEU A 15 -9.99 26.35 163.88
N LEU A 16 -9.78 27.65 164.15
CA LEU A 16 -9.63 28.66 163.11
C LEU A 16 -8.40 28.39 162.23
N ALA A 17 -7.25 28.06 162.82
CA ALA A 17 -6.04 27.71 162.09
C ALA A 17 -6.23 26.45 161.22
N LEU A 18 -6.91 25.44 161.74
CA LEU A 18 -7.26 24.24 160.98
C LEU A 18 -8.23 24.55 159.83
N ARG A 19 -9.22 25.43 160.04
CA ARG A 19 -10.10 25.90 158.96
C ARG A 19 -9.32 26.62 157.86
N THR A 20 -8.42 27.54 158.20
CA THR A 20 -7.58 28.23 157.21
C THR A 20 -6.68 27.26 156.45
N LYS A 21 -6.10 26.27 157.14
CA LYS A 21 -5.28 25.23 156.49
C LYS A 21 -6.12 24.37 155.55
N LEU A 22 -7.34 23.99 155.95
CA LEU A 22 -8.27 23.25 155.10
C LEU A 22 -8.65 24.07 153.87
N GLU A 23 -8.99 25.35 154.03
CA GLU A 23 -9.30 26.27 152.92
C GLU A 23 -8.11 26.38 151.96
N THR A 24 -6.89 26.53 152.49
CA THR A 24 -5.67 26.62 151.68
C THR A 24 -5.42 25.32 150.90
N LEU A 25 -5.56 24.16 151.55
CA LEU A 25 -5.43 22.86 150.90
C LEU A 25 -6.54 22.63 149.86
N ASN A 26 -7.75 23.10 150.13
CA ASN A 26 -8.88 23.00 149.19
C ASN A 26 -8.63 23.86 147.94
N ASN A 27 -8.09 25.07 148.12
CA ASN A 27 -7.69 25.93 147.00
C ASN A 27 -6.53 25.30 146.20
N GLN A 28 -5.49 24.80 146.87
CA GLN A 28 -4.39 24.09 146.20
C GLN A 28 -4.87 22.84 145.44
N PHE A 29 -5.83 22.10 146.00
CA PHE A 29 -6.46 20.97 145.33
C PHE A 29 -7.27 21.42 144.11
N SER A 30 -8.03 22.50 144.23
CA SER A 30 -8.77 23.11 143.11
C SER A 30 -7.84 23.56 141.99
N ASP A 31 -6.74 24.24 142.30
CA ASP A 31 -5.73 24.68 141.33
C ASP A 31 -5.06 23.48 140.64
N SER A 32 -4.69 22.46 141.41
CA SER A 32 -4.09 21.23 140.87
C SER A 32 -5.06 20.51 139.94
N LYS A 33 -6.36 20.48 140.27
CA LYS A 33 -7.40 19.90 139.43
C LYS A 33 -7.55 20.67 138.13
N GLN A 34 -7.62 22.00 138.19
CA GLN A 34 -7.66 22.85 136.99
C GLN A 34 -6.44 22.63 136.09
N HIS A 35 -5.23 22.54 136.68
CA HIS A 35 -4.01 22.26 135.92
C HIS A 35 -4.06 20.88 135.24
N VAL A 36 -4.57 19.85 135.92
CA VAL A 36 -4.78 18.52 135.32
C VAL A 36 -5.79 18.58 134.17
N ASP A 37 -6.87 19.35 134.30
CA ASP A 37 -7.87 19.48 133.24
C ASP A 37 -7.30 20.20 132.01
N VAL A 38 -6.50 21.25 132.17
CA VAL A 38 -5.77 21.91 131.07
C VAL A 38 -4.78 20.94 130.39
N LEU A 39 -4.08 20.10 131.16
CA LEU A 39 -3.18 19.09 130.58
C LEU A 39 -3.95 18.03 129.78
N LYS A 40 -5.13 17.62 130.23
CA LYS A 40 -5.99 16.70 129.47
C LYS A 40 -6.47 17.34 128.18
N GLU A 41 -6.93 18.58 128.20
CA GLU A 41 -7.30 19.32 126.98
C GLU A 41 -6.12 19.48 126.01
N SER A 42 -4.91 19.73 126.54
CA SER A 42 -3.70 19.79 125.72
C SER A 42 -3.35 18.43 125.11
N LEU A 43 -3.52 17.34 125.87
CA LEU A 43 -3.30 15.99 125.39
C LEU A 43 -4.30 15.62 124.27
N THR A 44 -5.60 15.86 124.47
CA THR A 44 -6.62 15.57 123.45
C THR A 44 -6.41 16.39 122.19
N ALA A 45 -6.00 17.66 122.30
CA ALA A 45 -5.63 18.49 121.14
C ALA A 45 -4.42 17.92 120.38
N LYS A 46 -3.41 17.39 121.09
CA LYS A 46 -2.25 16.74 120.45
C LYS A 46 -2.63 15.41 119.80
N GLU A 47 -3.50 14.60 120.40
CA GLU A 47 -4.01 13.36 119.82
C GLU A 47 -4.80 13.61 118.54
N GLN A 48 -5.69 14.61 118.55
CA GLN A 48 -6.42 15.03 117.35
C GLN A 48 -5.46 15.49 116.24
N ARG A 49 -4.44 16.30 116.59
CA ARG A 49 -3.42 16.73 115.63
C ARG A 49 -2.63 15.54 115.07
N ALA A 50 -2.26 14.57 115.90
CA ALA A 50 -1.58 13.36 115.45
C ALA A 50 -2.45 12.53 114.50
N ALA A 51 -3.76 12.42 114.78
CA ALA A 51 -4.71 11.74 113.90
C ALA A 51 -4.84 12.43 112.53
N ILE A 52 -4.93 13.76 112.49
CA ILE A 52 -4.95 14.53 111.22
C ILE A 52 -3.67 14.29 110.43
N LEU A 53 -2.51 14.44 111.07
CA LEU A 53 -1.23 14.18 110.41
C LEU A 53 -1.10 12.74 109.90
N GLN A 54 -1.63 11.76 110.64
CA GLN A 54 -1.66 10.37 110.20
C GLN A 54 -2.49 10.21 108.91
N THR A 55 -3.67 10.82 108.84
CA THR A 55 -4.50 10.80 107.62
C THR A 55 -3.83 11.49 106.43
N GLU A 56 -3.12 12.60 106.67
CA GLU A 56 -2.35 13.30 105.63
C GLU A 56 -1.20 12.43 105.11
N VAL A 57 -0.47 11.74 106.00
CA VAL A 57 0.60 10.81 105.62
C VAL A 57 0.04 9.64 104.80
N ASP A 58 -1.09 9.06 105.18
CA ASP A 58 -1.68 7.94 104.44
C ASP A 58 -2.22 8.39 103.07
N ALA A 59 -2.78 9.61 102.96
CA ALA A 59 -3.14 10.20 101.67
C ALA A 59 -1.92 10.44 100.77
N LEU A 60 -0.79 10.88 101.34
CA LEU A 60 0.47 11.06 100.61
C LEU A 60 1.05 9.73 100.13
N ARG A 61 0.94 8.65 100.93
CA ARG A 61 1.36 7.30 100.55
C ARG A 61 0.57 6.77 99.36
N LEU A 62 -0.76 6.87 99.39
CA LEU A 62 -1.61 6.46 98.28
C LEU A 62 -1.26 7.24 96.99
N ARG A 63 -1.06 8.56 97.11
CA ARG A 63 -0.66 9.38 95.97
C ARG A 63 0.72 9.00 95.42
N LEU A 64 1.65 8.57 96.27
CA LEU A 64 2.96 8.08 95.84
C LEU A 64 2.82 6.76 95.07
N GLU A 65 2.07 5.80 95.59
CA GLU A 65 1.79 4.51 94.92
C GLU A 65 1.13 4.71 93.54
N GLU A 66 0.18 5.62 93.43
CA GLU A 66 -0.43 6.00 92.14
C GLU A 66 0.61 6.56 91.16
N LYS A 67 1.52 7.42 91.64
CA LYS A 67 2.59 7.99 90.82
C LYS A 67 3.60 6.94 90.38
N GLU A 68 3.97 6.00 91.25
CA GLU A 68 4.83 4.87 90.91
C GLU A 68 4.19 3.96 89.86
N SER A 69 2.90 3.65 89.99
CA SER A 69 2.14 2.89 89.00
C SER A 69 2.11 3.58 87.64
N LEU A 70 1.87 4.90 87.62
CA LEU A 70 1.91 5.69 86.39
C LEU A 70 3.32 5.72 85.77
N LEU A 71 4.36 5.84 86.58
CA LEU A 71 5.75 5.84 86.12
C LEU A 71 6.14 4.49 85.52
N SER A 72 5.72 3.39 86.14
CA SER A 72 5.90 2.03 85.60
C SER A 72 5.21 1.88 84.25
N LYS A 73 3.95 2.31 84.13
CA LYS A 73 3.21 2.28 82.84
C LYS A 73 3.90 3.11 81.77
N LYS A 74 4.39 4.32 82.12
CA LYS A 74 5.12 5.18 81.19
C LYS A 74 6.45 4.57 80.77
N SER A 75 7.15 3.91 81.68
CA SER A 75 8.40 3.21 81.36
C SER A 75 8.18 2.05 80.40
N GLN A 76 7.11 1.27 80.60
CA GLN A 76 6.73 0.20 79.67
C GLN A 76 6.37 0.75 78.28
N GLN A 77 5.54 1.80 78.21
CA GLN A 77 5.21 2.46 76.94
C GLN A 77 6.45 2.95 76.19
N MET A 78 7.44 3.49 76.92
CA MET A 78 8.71 3.92 76.31
C MET A 78 9.53 2.75 75.75
N SER A 79 9.50 1.58 76.41
CA SER A 79 10.15 0.36 75.92
C SER A 79 9.50 -0.13 74.63
N GLU A 80 8.17 -0.22 74.61
CA GLU A 80 7.38 -0.65 73.43
C GLU A 80 7.65 0.28 72.23
N LEU A 81 7.60 1.60 72.43
CA LEU A 81 7.94 2.58 71.39
C LEU A 81 9.38 2.47 70.90
N THR A 82 10.31 2.05 71.77
CA THR A 82 11.72 1.84 71.38
C THR A 82 11.89 0.60 70.50
N GLU A 83 11.17 -0.49 70.80
CA GLU A 83 11.15 -1.71 69.99
C GLU A 83 10.47 -1.48 68.64
N GLU A 84 9.35 -0.76 68.61
CA GLU A 84 8.68 -0.36 67.37
C GLU A 84 9.60 0.49 66.49
N LYS A 85 10.29 1.48 67.09
CA LYS A 85 11.27 2.29 66.37
C LYS A 85 12.40 1.44 65.78
N SER A 86 12.89 0.45 66.52
CA SER A 86 13.93 -0.46 66.03
C SER A 86 13.42 -1.30 64.85
N THR A 87 12.19 -1.79 64.93
CA THR A 87 11.54 -2.56 63.86
C THR A 87 11.36 -1.71 62.60
N GLN A 88 10.79 -0.51 62.74
CA GLN A 88 10.64 0.46 61.64
C GLN A 88 11.98 0.83 61.02
N GLN A 89 13.04 0.96 61.82
CA GLN A 89 14.38 1.23 61.30
C GLN A 89 14.93 0.08 60.44
N GLY A 90 14.61 -1.17 60.78
CA GLY A 90 14.90 -2.35 59.96
C GLY A 90 14.16 -2.29 58.62
N GLU A 91 12.84 -2.08 58.65
CA GLU A 91 12.03 -1.97 57.43
C GLU A 91 12.48 -0.84 56.50
N ILE A 92 12.87 0.31 57.06
CA ILE A 92 13.44 1.43 56.28
C ILE A 92 14.72 1.00 55.57
N THR A 93 15.56 0.18 56.21
CA THR A 93 16.82 -0.29 55.63
C THR A 93 16.55 -1.27 54.49
N ASP A 94 15.65 -2.23 54.69
CA ASP A 94 15.26 -3.19 53.64
C ASP A 94 14.62 -2.49 52.43
N LEU A 95 13.77 -1.49 52.67
CA LEU A 95 13.16 -0.70 51.60
C LEU A 95 14.19 0.12 50.81
N LYS A 96 15.24 0.64 51.47
CA LYS A 96 16.36 1.31 50.80
C LYS A 96 17.14 0.35 49.92
N ASP A 97 17.50 -0.82 50.43
CA ASP A 97 18.22 -1.83 49.65
C ASP A 97 17.40 -2.30 48.43
N MET A 98 16.08 -2.45 48.60
CA MET A 98 15.18 -2.75 47.49
C MET A 98 15.13 -1.61 46.46
N LEU A 99 15.11 -0.35 46.90
CA LEU A 99 15.15 0.81 46.02
C LEU A 99 16.43 0.84 45.20
N ASP A 100 17.59 0.65 45.83
CA ASP A 100 18.90 0.58 45.15
C ASP A 100 18.94 -0.51 44.07
N VAL A 101 18.37 -1.68 44.35
CA VAL A 101 18.26 -2.77 43.36
C VAL A 101 17.37 -2.36 42.19
N LYS A 102 16.23 -1.70 42.47
CA LYS A 102 15.33 -1.20 41.43
C LYS A 102 15.98 -0.11 40.58
N GLU A 103 16.73 0.82 41.17
CA GLU A 103 17.48 1.85 40.44
C GLU A 103 18.52 1.23 39.51
N ARG A 104 19.31 0.25 40.00
CA ARG A 104 20.26 -0.49 39.15
C ARG A 104 19.56 -1.18 37.98
N LYS A 105 18.39 -1.78 38.20
CA LYS A 105 17.60 -2.42 37.15
C LYS A 105 17.08 -1.41 36.12
N VAL A 106 16.60 -0.25 36.57
CA VAL A 106 16.20 0.86 35.68
C VAL A 106 17.37 1.29 34.81
N ASN A 107 18.56 1.47 35.39
CA ASN A 107 19.77 1.85 34.64
C ASN A 107 20.15 0.81 33.56
N VAL A 108 20.03 -0.49 33.87
CA VAL A 108 20.27 -1.56 32.89
C VAL A 108 19.24 -1.52 31.75
N LEU A 109 17.97 -1.31 32.08
CA LEU A 109 16.90 -1.21 31.08
C LEU A 109 17.05 0.03 30.19
N GLN A 110 17.45 1.17 30.77
CA GLN A 110 17.76 2.39 30.01
C GLN A 110 18.87 2.14 28.99
N LYS A 111 19.99 1.53 29.40
CA LYS A 111 21.07 1.15 28.47
C LYS A 111 20.61 0.21 27.36
N LYS A 112 19.69 -0.72 27.66
CA LYS A 112 19.12 -1.62 26.66
C LYS A 112 18.24 -0.88 25.66
N ILE A 113 17.46 0.11 26.12
CA ILE A 113 16.66 0.98 25.26
C ILE A 113 17.57 1.80 24.33
N GLU A 114 18.63 2.42 24.86
CA GLU A 114 19.59 3.18 24.06
C GLU A 114 20.21 2.32 22.95
N ASN A 115 20.67 1.11 23.27
CA ASN A 115 21.21 0.18 22.28
C ASN A 115 20.18 -0.21 21.20
N LEU A 116 18.92 -0.47 21.59
CA LEU A 116 17.86 -0.77 20.62
C LEU A 116 17.53 0.44 19.73
N GLN A 117 17.59 1.65 20.27
CA GLN A 117 17.43 2.88 19.49
C GLN A 117 18.57 3.09 18.49
N ASP A 118 19.82 2.80 18.87
CA ASP A 118 20.96 2.81 17.95
C ASP A 118 20.79 1.81 16.79
N GLN A 119 20.38 0.58 17.11
CA GLN A 119 20.11 -0.43 16.09
C GLN A 119 18.99 0.00 15.13
N LEU A 120 17.94 0.64 15.65
CA LEU A 120 16.87 1.18 14.82
C LEU A 120 17.39 2.26 13.87
N ARG A 121 18.20 3.21 14.38
CA ARG A 121 18.82 4.26 13.56
C ARG A 121 19.69 3.69 12.44
N ASP A 122 20.49 2.66 12.73
CA ASP A 122 21.30 1.99 11.72
C ASP A 122 20.45 1.31 10.66
N LYS A 123 19.33 0.68 11.05
CA LYS A 123 18.38 0.06 10.12
C LYS A 123 17.67 1.10 9.25
N GLU A 124 17.27 2.23 9.82
CA GLU A 124 16.70 3.35 9.06
C GLU A 124 17.69 3.89 8.02
N LYS A 125 18.97 4.03 8.39
CA LYS A 125 20.02 4.44 7.46
C LYS A 125 20.23 3.43 6.33
N GLN A 126 20.22 2.14 6.63
CA GLN A 126 20.26 1.07 5.62
C GLN A 126 19.06 1.14 4.67
N LEU A 127 17.86 1.34 5.21
CA LEU A 127 16.63 1.45 4.42
C LEU A 127 16.65 2.68 3.51
N SER A 128 17.13 3.82 4.01
CA SER A 128 17.35 5.02 3.19
C SER A 128 18.30 4.74 2.03
N GLY A 129 19.44 4.09 2.29
CA GLY A 129 20.41 3.72 1.25
C GLY A 129 19.82 2.80 0.18
N LEU A 130 19.01 1.81 0.59
CA LEU A 130 18.29 0.94 -0.36
C LEU A 130 17.26 1.72 -1.19
N LYS A 131 16.55 2.66 -0.57
CA LYS A 131 15.57 3.51 -1.26
C LYS A 131 16.23 4.37 -2.34
N ASP A 132 17.40 4.95 -2.05
CA ASP A 132 18.14 5.75 -3.03
C ASP A 132 18.68 4.88 -4.18
N ARG A 133 19.14 3.66 -3.87
CA ARG A 133 19.53 2.69 -4.90
C ARG A 133 18.35 2.26 -5.78
N VAL A 134 17.16 2.07 -5.20
CA VAL A 134 15.93 1.79 -5.98
C VAL A 134 15.59 2.97 -6.90
N LYS A 135 15.68 4.21 -6.41
CA LYS A 135 15.46 5.39 -7.26
C LYS A 135 16.43 5.44 -8.43
N SER A 136 17.72 5.19 -8.18
CA SER A 136 18.74 5.14 -9.24
C SER A 136 18.39 4.08 -10.29
N LEU A 137 18.04 2.87 -9.86
CA LEU A 137 17.64 1.80 -10.77
C LEU A 137 16.38 2.16 -11.55
N GLN A 138 15.40 2.83 -10.93
CA GLN A 138 14.20 3.32 -11.64
C GLN A 138 14.56 4.35 -12.71
N THR A 139 15.49 5.26 -12.44
CA THR A 139 15.99 6.20 -13.44
C THR A 139 16.66 5.47 -14.59
N ASP A 140 17.52 4.48 -14.29
CA ASP A 140 18.16 3.66 -15.32
C ASP A 140 17.12 2.89 -16.15
N THR A 141 16.11 2.29 -15.51
CA THR A 141 14.99 1.62 -16.21
C THR A 141 14.25 2.58 -17.13
N SER A 142 13.90 3.79 -16.67
CA SER A 142 13.23 4.78 -17.51
C SER A 142 14.08 5.24 -18.70
N ASN A 143 15.39 5.32 -18.52
CA ASN A 143 16.32 5.63 -19.60
C ASN A 143 16.37 4.48 -20.62
N THR A 144 16.41 3.22 -20.17
CA THR A 144 16.31 2.06 -21.07
C THR A 144 14.98 1.98 -21.79
N ASP A 145 13.85 2.27 -21.13
CA ASP A 145 12.53 2.30 -21.76
C ASP A 145 12.48 3.36 -22.86
N THR A 146 13.06 4.54 -22.60
CA THR A 146 13.18 5.61 -23.61
C THR A 146 14.03 5.15 -24.80
N ALA A 147 15.18 4.51 -24.54
CA ALA A 147 16.03 3.98 -25.61
C ALA A 147 15.33 2.89 -26.42
N LEU A 148 14.60 1.99 -25.77
CA LEU A 148 13.78 0.97 -26.44
C LEU A 148 12.72 1.63 -27.32
N GLY A 149 11.99 2.62 -26.83
CA GLY A 149 11.02 3.36 -27.65
C GLY A 149 11.66 3.99 -28.89
N THR A 150 12.85 4.59 -28.77
CA THR A 150 13.55 5.13 -29.95
C THR A 150 13.99 4.05 -30.94
N LEU A 151 14.35 2.86 -30.47
CA LEU A 151 14.71 1.74 -31.33
C LEU A 151 13.47 1.16 -32.01
N GLU A 152 12.33 1.07 -31.32
CA GLU A 152 11.04 0.66 -31.87
C GLU A 152 10.58 1.62 -32.97
N GLU A 153 10.67 2.93 -32.75
CA GLU A 153 10.35 3.94 -33.77
C GLU A 153 11.27 3.84 -34.99
N ALA A 154 12.57 3.65 -34.77
CA ALA A 154 13.53 3.45 -35.84
C ALA A 154 13.24 2.16 -36.64
N LEU A 155 12.86 1.08 -35.97
CA LEU A 155 12.42 -0.16 -36.59
C LEU A 155 11.18 0.05 -37.44
N ALA A 156 10.14 0.69 -36.89
CA ALA A 156 8.91 0.99 -37.62
C ALA A 156 9.18 1.86 -38.87
N GLU A 157 10.11 2.82 -38.80
CA GLU A 157 10.51 3.59 -39.97
C GLU A 157 11.26 2.75 -41.00
N LYS A 158 12.14 1.84 -40.57
CA LYS A 158 12.79 0.88 -41.48
C LYS A 158 11.77 -0.02 -42.16
N GLU A 159 10.75 -0.50 -41.46
CA GLU A 159 9.65 -1.27 -42.05
C GLU A 159 8.87 -0.46 -43.10
N ARG A 160 8.54 0.81 -42.82
CA ARG A 160 7.91 1.70 -43.82
C ARG A 160 8.78 1.91 -45.05
N ILE A 161 10.10 2.03 -44.88
CA ILE A 161 11.04 2.15 -46.00
C ILE A 161 11.06 0.85 -46.82
N ILE A 162 11.11 -0.31 -46.15
CA ILE A 162 11.07 -1.61 -46.81
C ILE A 162 9.79 -1.74 -47.64
N GLU A 163 8.64 -1.36 -47.09
CA GLU A 163 7.37 -1.47 -47.80
C GLU A 163 7.32 -0.56 -49.03
N ARG A 164 7.79 0.70 -48.91
CA ARG A 164 7.95 1.60 -50.08
C ARG A 164 8.86 1.01 -51.16
N LEU A 165 9.96 0.38 -50.77
CA LEU A 165 10.89 -0.26 -51.71
C LEU A 165 10.27 -1.48 -52.39
N LYS A 166 9.45 -2.27 -51.68
CA LYS A 166 8.69 -3.37 -52.29
C LYS A 166 7.67 -2.85 -53.30
N GLU A 167 6.88 -1.83 -52.94
CA GLU A 167 5.92 -1.21 -53.85
C GLU A 167 6.60 -0.67 -55.11
N GLN A 168 7.76 -0.03 -54.95
CA GLN A 168 8.57 0.46 -56.06
C GLN A 168 9.06 -0.70 -56.94
N ARG A 169 9.60 -1.76 -56.34
CA ARG A 169 10.05 -2.96 -57.07
C ARG A 169 8.90 -3.59 -57.87
N GLU A 170 7.72 -3.75 -57.26
CA GLU A 170 6.55 -4.29 -57.97
C GLU A 170 6.08 -3.38 -59.10
N LYS A 171 6.15 -2.06 -58.90
CA LYS A 171 5.82 -1.09 -59.95
C LYS A 171 6.79 -1.20 -61.13
N GLU A 172 8.09 -1.25 -60.88
CA GLU A 172 9.11 -1.46 -61.90
C GLU A 172 8.95 -2.82 -62.61
N GLU A 173 8.56 -3.87 -61.87
CA GLU A 173 8.30 -5.19 -62.43
C GLU A 173 7.06 -5.18 -63.34
N ARG A 174 5.98 -4.48 -62.95
CA ARG A 174 4.81 -4.24 -63.81
C ARG A 174 5.16 -3.44 -65.05
N GLU A 175 5.89 -2.33 -64.90
CA GLU A 175 6.31 -1.48 -66.03
C GLU A 175 7.16 -2.28 -67.02
N LYS A 176 8.15 -3.05 -66.55
CA LYS A 176 8.94 -3.96 -67.40
C LYS A 176 8.09 -5.05 -68.06
N GLY A 177 7.09 -5.57 -67.35
CA GLY A 177 6.13 -6.52 -67.89
C GLY A 177 5.31 -5.92 -69.03
N ASP A 178 4.81 -4.70 -68.85
CA ASP A 178 4.06 -3.96 -69.87
C ASP A 178 4.95 -3.62 -71.08
N GLU A 179 6.19 -3.17 -70.87
CA GLU A 179 7.19 -2.93 -71.93
C GLU A 179 7.53 -4.21 -72.70
N MET A 180 7.61 -5.35 -72.01
CA MET A 180 7.83 -6.65 -72.65
C MET A 180 6.63 -7.05 -73.51
N GLU A 181 5.40 -6.84 -73.02
CA GLU A 181 4.18 -7.15 -73.77
C GLU A 181 3.96 -6.19 -74.96
N THR A 182 4.31 -4.91 -74.86
CA THR A 182 4.32 -3.99 -76.01
C THR A 182 5.34 -4.43 -77.05
N SER A 183 6.59 -4.69 -76.64
CA SER A 183 7.65 -5.20 -77.54
C SER A 183 7.24 -6.50 -78.24
N LYS A 184 6.55 -7.39 -77.51
CA LYS A 184 6.03 -8.66 -78.06
C LYS A 184 4.90 -8.45 -79.06
N LYS A 185 4.01 -7.48 -78.84
CA LYS A 185 2.98 -7.08 -79.81
C LYS A 185 3.61 -6.51 -81.07
N GLU A 186 4.56 -5.59 -80.93
CA GLU A 186 5.29 -5.00 -82.06
C GLU A 186 6.04 -6.08 -82.87
N LEU A 187 6.69 -7.03 -82.19
CA LEU A 187 7.33 -8.18 -82.85
C LEU A 187 6.33 -9.06 -83.61
N LYS A 188 5.12 -9.23 -83.07
CA LYS A 188 4.06 -9.99 -83.73
C LYS A 188 3.54 -9.25 -84.97
N GLU A 189 3.29 -7.95 -84.87
CA GLU A 189 2.87 -7.09 -85.98
C GLU A 189 3.92 -7.05 -87.09
N LEU A 190 5.20 -6.92 -86.73
CA LEU A 190 6.31 -7.01 -87.69
C LEU A 190 6.36 -8.38 -88.36
N ARG A 191 6.15 -9.46 -87.61
CA ARG A 191 6.09 -10.82 -88.18
C ARG A 191 4.92 -10.98 -89.14
N GLU A 192 3.73 -10.47 -88.80
CA GLU A 192 2.56 -10.45 -89.69
C GLU A 192 2.84 -9.64 -90.95
N LYS A 193 3.50 -8.48 -90.83
CA LYS A 193 3.90 -7.64 -91.96
C LYS A 193 4.93 -8.31 -92.86
N VAL A 194 5.88 -9.06 -92.28
CA VAL A 194 6.82 -9.90 -93.04
C VAL A 194 6.07 -10.99 -93.81
N SER A 195 5.13 -11.70 -93.17
CA SER A 195 4.29 -12.71 -93.84
C SER A 195 3.45 -12.10 -94.97
N GLN A 196 2.89 -10.91 -94.75
CA GLN A 196 2.13 -10.17 -95.77
C GLN A 196 3.01 -9.83 -96.97
N LEU A 197 4.21 -9.28 -96.75
CA LEU A 197 5.17 -8.97 -97.81
C LEU A 197 5.65 -10.24 -98.54
N GLN A 198 5.80 -11.37 -97.84
CA GLN A 198 6.11 -12.65 -98.46
C GLN A 198 4.97 -13.15 -99.37
N ALA A 199 3.71 -12.97 -98.96
CA ALA A 199 2.55 -13.30 -99.79
C ALA A 199 2.47 -12.39 -101.02
N GLU A 200 2.66 -11.07 -100.85
CA GLU A 200 2.71 -10.12 -101.97
C GLU A 200 3.87 -10.43 -102.93
N LEU A 201 5.03 -10.82 -102.41
CA LEU A 201 6.15 -11.25 -103.23
C LEU A 201 5.79 -12.49 -104.06
N ALA A 202 5.16 -13.50 -103.46
CA ALA A 202 4.69 -14.70 -104.17
C ALA A 202 3.62 -14.38 -105.23
N ASP A 203 2.70 -13.46 -104.95
CA ASP A 203 1.72 -12.96 -105.93
C ASP A 203 2.40 -12.22 -107.09
N ARG A 204 3.49 -11.49 -106.82
CA ARG A 204 4.29 -10.87 -107.89
C ARG A 204 5.06 -11.91 -108.69
N GLU A 205 5.62 -12.93 -108.04
CA GLU A 205 6.31 -14.03 -108.72
C GLU A 205 5.35 -14.79 -109.66
N THR A 206 4.13 -15.09 -109.22
CA THR A 206 3.09 -15.72 -110.06
C THR A 206 2.67 -14.81 -111.21
N SER A 207 2.47 -13.51 -110.97
CA SER A 207 2.18 -12.54 -112.04
C SER A 207 3.31 -12.45 -113.08
N VAL A 208 4.57 -12.54 -112.64
CA VAL A 208 5.73 -12.59 -113.55
C VAL A 208 5.71 -13.88 -114.38
N LEU A 209 5.35 -15.02 -113.79
CA LEU A 209 5.18 -16.28 -114.52
C LEU A 209 4.06 -16.17 -115.58
N ASP A 210 2.90 -15.61 -115.23
CA ASP A 210 1.81 -15.37 -116.17
C ASP A 210 2.22 -14.45 -117.32
N LEU A 211 2.97 -13.38 -117.02
CA LEU A 211 3.50 -12.48 -118.04
C LEU A 211 4.52 -13.19 -118.95
N LYS A 212 5.33 -14.08 -118.39
CA LYS A 212 6.28 -14.91 -119.14
C LYS A 212 5.57 -15.92 -120.04
N GLU A 213 4.45 -16.49 -119.60
CA GLU A 213 3.60 -17.37 -120.41
C GLU A 213 2.89 -16.60 -121.54
N LYS A 214 2.39 -15.39 -121.25
CA LYS A 214 1.87 -14.47 -122.28
C LYS A 214 2.95 -14.08 -123.30
N ALA A 215 4.18 -13.80 -122.86
CA ALA A 215 5.29 -13.53 -123.76
C ALA A 215 5.64 -14.76 -124.63
N SER A 216 5.62 -15.96 -124.03
CA SER A 216 5.90 -17.22 -124.73
C SER A 216 4.82 -17.57 -125.77
N SER A 217 3.55 -17.34 -125.45
CA SER A 217 2.44 -17.54 -126.39
C SER A 217 2.47 -16.53 -127.55
N LEU A 218 2.79 -15.27 -127.28
CA LEU A 218 3.05 -14.25 -128.31
C LEU A 218 4.23 -14.63 -129.20
N ALA A 219 5.34 -15.13 -128.64
CA ALA A 219 6.48 -15.62 -129.40
C ALA A 219 6.11 -16.80 -130.32
N SER A 220 5.29 -17.76 -129.85
CA SER A 220 4.82 -18.86 -130.70
C SER A 220 3.88 -18.39 -131.82
N SER A 221 3.08 -17.36 -131.57
CA SER A 221 2.23 -16.71 -132.57
C SER A 221 3.06 -16.02 -133.65
N THR A 222 4.13 -15.32 -133.24
CA THR A 222 5.09 -14.70 -134.16
C THR A 222 5.75 -15.75 -135.04
N LEU A 223 6.22 -16.87 -134.47
CA LEU A 223 6.78 -18.01 -135.20
C LEU A 223 5.81 -18.63 -136.21
N LYS A 224 4.51 -18.74 -135.88
CA LYS A 224 3.48 -19.23 -136.81
C LYS A 224 3.25 -18.26 -137.98
N LYS A 225 3.29 -16.95 -137.73
CA LYS A 225 3.20 -15.94 -138.79
C LYS A 225 4.43 -15.94 -139.68
N GLU A 226 5.61 -16.09 -139.09
CA GLU A 226 6.90 -16.14 -139.78
C GLU A 226 7.02 -17.37 -140.69
N ASN A 227 6.58 -18.55 -140.23
CA ASN A 227 6.53 -19.76 -141.07
C ASN A 227 5.53 -19.64 -142.23
N ARG A 228 4.42 -18.94 -142.02
CA ARG A 228 3.44 -18.67 -143.08
C ARG A 228 3.99 -17.66 -144.10
N LEU A 229 4.77 -16.69 -143.65
CA LEU A 229 5.48 -15.71 -144.49
C LEU A 229 6.51 -16.41 -145.40
N LYS A 230 7.36 -17.26 -144.83
CA LYS A 230 8.34 -18.07 -145.58
C LYS A 230 7.67 -18.97 -146.63
N SER A 231 6.51 -19.55 -146.34
CA SER A 231 5.78 -20.38 -147.31
C SER A 231 5.22 -19.57 -148.50
N LEU A 232 4.88 -18.30 -148.28
CA LEU A 232 4.38 -17.41 -149.33
C LEU A 232 5.53 -16.81 -150.16
N GLU A 233 6.69 -16.55 -149.55
CA GLU A 233 7.92 -16.13 -150.25
C GLU A 233 8.42 -17.21 -151.21
N ILE A 234 8.44 -18.49 -150.80
CA ILE A 234 8.84 -19.61 -151.67
C ILE A 234 7.90 -19.74 -152.90
N ASN A 235 6.59 -19.56 -152.72
CA ASN A 235 5.63 -19.59 -153.83
C ASN A 235 5.80 -18.40 -154.80
N LEU A 236 6.24 -17.24 -154.30
CA LEU A 236 6.48 -16.06 -155.11
C LEU A 236 7.74 -16.23 -156.00
N GLU A 237 8.79 -16.84 -155.45
CA GLU A 237 10.06 -17.03 -156.17
C GLU A 237 9.95 -18.10 -157.27
N GLN A 238 9.18 -19.18 -157.02
CA GLN A 238 8.86 -20.18 -158.06
C GLN A 238 8.07 -19.59 -159.24
N LYS A 239 7.24 -18.56 -159.00
CA LYS A 239 6.51 -17.85 -160.07
C LYS A 239 7.38 -16.84 -160.82
N LYS A 240 8.41 -16.27 -160.19
CA LYS A 240 9.40 -15.43 -160.88
C LYS A 240 10.28 -16.24 -161.85
N GLU A 241 10.70 -17.44 -161.48
CA GLU A 241 11.54 -18.29 -162.34
C GLU A 241 10.79 -18.86 -163.58
N GLU A 242 9.45 -19.02 -163.52
CA GLU A 242 8.62 -19.35 -164.69
C GLU A 242 8.48 -18.17 -165.67
N CYS A 243 8.47 -16.93 -165.19
CA CYS A 243 8.44 -15.73 -166.06
C CYS A 243 9.76 -15.47 -166.77
N ILE A 244 10.91 -15.67 -166.10
CA ILE A 244 12.25 -15.50 -166.71
C ILE A 244 12.47 -16.50 -167.86
N LYS A 245 11.89 -17.72 -167.77
CA LYS A 245 11.97 -18.73 -168.84
C LYS A 245 11.12 -18.41 -170.07
N LEU A 246 10.03 -17.67 -169.94
CA LEU A 246 9.15 -17.28 -171.07
C LEU A 246 9.57 -15.94 -171.71
N GLU A 247 10.15 -15.02 -170.94
CA GLU A 247 10.75 -13.77 -171.48
C GLU A 247 12.03 -14.02 -172.29
N SER A 248 12.78 -15.08 -171.96
CA SER A 248 13.94 -15.55 -172.75
C SER A 248 13.56 -16.06 -174.15
N GLN A 249 12.29 -16.36 -174.44
CA GLN A 249 11.87 -16.97 -175.71
C GLN A 249 11.28 -16.00 -176.76
N LEU A 250 11.06 -14.71 -176.44
CA LEU A 250 10.33 -13.80 -177.34
C LEU A 250 11.06 -12.50 -177.74
N ARG A 251 12.21 -12.17 -177.14
CA ARG A 251 13.00 -10.96 -177.48
C ARG A 251 14.26 -11.22 -178.31
N LYS A 252 14.24 -12.28 -179.14
CA LYS A 252 15.23 -12.55 -180.22
C LYS A 252 14.62 -12.52 -181.63
N ALA A 253 13.58 -11.71 -181.86
CA ALA A 253 13.10 -11.41 -183.22
C ALA A 253 12.37 -10.06 -183.32
N GLN A 254 13.10 -8.93 -183.43
CA GLN A 254 12.53 -7.76 -184.11
C GLN A 254 13.61 -6.85 -184.76
N SER A 255 13.33 -6.47 -186.02
CA SER A 255 14.02 -5.56 -186.97
C SER A 255 15.15 -6.11 -187.88
N ALA A 256 14.69 -6.74 -188.98
CA ALA A 256 15.29 -6.92 -190.31
C ALA A 256 16.80 -7.24 -190.43
N ALA A 257 17.08 -8.49 -190.05
CA ALA A 257 18.22 -9.36 -190.37
C ALA A 257 19.61 -8.96 -189.84
N ALA A 258 19.77 -9.23 -188.53
CA ALA A 258 21.00 -9.66 -187.82
C ALA A 258 22.20 -8.68 -187.70
N GLU A 259 22.63 -8.52 -186.44
CA GLU A 259 23.91 -7.98 -185.93
C GLU A 259 24.17 -6.47 -186.13
N SER A 260 24.72 -5.69 -185.19
CA SER A 260 25.17 -5.85 -183.79
C SER A 260 25.42 -4.43 -183.22
N GLN A 261 25.38 -4.28 -181.88
CA GLN A 261 25.64 -3.07 -181.06
C GLN A 261 24.55 -1.97 -181.09
N ALA A 262 24.11 -1.35 -179.99
CA ALA A 262 24.28 -1.54 -178.54
C ALA A 262 23.15 -0.70 -177.87
N ASN A 263 22.43 -1.24 -176.88
CA ASN A 263 21.31 -0.58 -176.15
C ASN A 263 21.47 -0.89 -174.63
N ALA A 264 21.20 -0.05 -173.61
CA ALA A 264 20.09 0.89 -173.24
C ALA A 264 18.78 0.16 -172.81
N GLY A 265 18.08 0.43 -171.69
CA GLY A 265 18.22 1.35 -170.55
C GLY A 265 17.07 1.22 -169.51
N LEU A 266 17.23 1.90 -168.37
CA LEU A 266 16.28 2.62 -167.48
C LEU A 266 15.02 1.98 -166.78
N THR A 267 15.10 2.04 -165.42
CA THR A 267 14.12 2.52 -164.40
C THR A 267 13.22 1.55 -163.57
N GLU A 268 13.43 1.65 -162.24
CA GLU A 268 12.57 1.46 -161.04
C GLU A 268 12.43 0.12 -160.26
N ARG A 269 12.63 0.29 -158.92
CA ARG A 269 12.17 -0.49 -157.73
C ARG A 269 12.92 -1.80 -157.41
N ILE A 270 13.93 -1.75 -156.53
CA ILE A 270 13.85 -1.80 -155.05
C ILE A 270 13.46 -3.17 -154.50
N SER A 271 14.33 -3.63 -153.60
CA SER A 271 14.07 -4.51 -152.47
C SER A 271 13.62 -5.91 -152.85
N SER A 272 14.60 -6.79 -152.82
CA SER A 272 14.65 -7.96 -151.95
C SER A 272 15.00 -9.17 -152.77
N LEU A 273 15.99 -9.96 -152.42
CA LEU A 273 16.82 -9.99 -151.24
C LEU A 273 17.76 -11.16 -151.56
N GLU A 274 18.94 -11.10 -150.96
CA GLU A 274 19.53 -12.28 -150.36
C GLU A 274 19.76 -13.51 -151.26
N GLN A 275 21.04 -13.75 -151.52
CA GLN A 275 21.72 -14.77 -150.74
C GLN A 275 23.20 -14.38 -150.68
N GLU A 276 23.64 -13.92 -149.51
CA GLU A 276 24.15 -14.77 -148.43
C GLU A 276 25.60 -15.17 -148.67
N VAL A 277 26.38 -14.87 -147.64
CA VAL A 277 27.38 -15.78 -147.10
C VAL A 277 28.57 -16.03 -148.01
N THR A 278 29.63 -15.26 -147.78
CA THR A 278 30.93 -15.87 -147.42
C THR A 278 31.92 -14.80 -146.97
N ARG A 279 31.70 -14.27 -145.77
CA ARG A 279 32.72 -13.91 -144.75
C ARG A 279 31.97 -13.30 -143.56
N CYS A 280 31.68 -13.97 -142.43
CA CYS A 280 32.52 -14.89 -141.68
C CYS A 280 33.97 -14.44 -141.59
N ARG A 281 34.20 -13.33 -140.88
CA ARG A 281 35.27 -13.21 -139.90
C ARG A 281 35.03 -12.00 -138.99
N GLU A 282 34.91 -12.30 -137.68
CA GLU A 282 35.37 -11.46 -136.55
C GLU A 282 34.54 -10.17 -136.30
N GLU A 283 33.82 -9.93 -135.20
CA GLU A 283 33.72 -10.51 -133.86
C GLU A 283 32.36 -10.07 -133.29
N ALA A 284 31.42 -10.98 -133.07
CA ALA A 284 30.22 -10.66 -132.28
C ALA A 284 29.55 -11.92 -131.74
N GLY A 285 30.08 -12.38 -130.60
CA GLY A 285 29.29 -13.00 -129.54
C GLY A 285 28.91 -14.47 -129.73
N LYS A 286 29.34 -15.29 -128.76
CA LYS A 286 28.48 -15.84 -127.69
C LYS A 286 29.09 -17.12 -127.14
N ALA A 287 29.04 -17.22 -125.81
CA ALA A 287 29.19 -18.42 -125.00
C ALA A 287 30.61 -19.03 -124.91
N GLN A 288 30.90 -19.57 -123.72
CA GLN A 288 31.74 -20.77 -123.50
C GLN A 288 33.10 -20.65 -122.80
N SER A 289 33.30 -19.78 -121.80
CA SER A 289 34.43 -20.03 -120.88
C SER A 289 34.31 -19.59 -119.42
N GLU A 290 33.50 -18.60 -119.04
CA GLU A 290 33.40 -18.24 -117.61
C GLU A 290 32.10 -18.73 -116.92
N VAL A 291 31.23 -19.39 -117.70
CA VAL A 291 30.17 -20.28 -117.20
C VAL A 291 30.76 -21.59 -116.64
N GLU A 292 32.04 -21.91 -116.91
CA GLU A 292 32.73 -23.07 -116.31
C GLU A 292 33.33 -22.78 -114.92
N ARG A 293 33.58 -21.52 -114.53
CA ARG A 293 34.17 -21.21 -113.21
C ARG A 293 33.14 -21.04 -112.07
N LEU A 294 31.87 -20.81 -112.39
CA LEU A 294 30.78 -20.75 -111.42
C LEU A 294 29.97 -22.06 -111.33
N LEU A 295 30.29 -23.07 -112.15
CA LEU A 295 29.74 -24.44 -112.08
C LEU A 295 30.55 -25.42 -111.21
N GLU A 296 31.69 -24.99 -110.63
CA GLU A 296 32.49 -25.81 -109.70
C GLU A 296 32.13 -25.54 -108.22
N ILE A 297 31.76 -24.31 -107.84
CA ILE A 297 31.46 -23.94 -106.44
C ILE A 297 29.97 -24.14 -106.08
N LEU A 298 29.09 -24.34 -107.07
CA LEU A 298 27.73 -24.87 -106.88
C LEU A 298 27.68 -26.41 -106.84
N ARG A 299 28.83 -27.10 -106.99
CA ARG A 299 28.94 -28.57 -106.85
C ARG A 299 29.30 -29.06 -105.46
N GLU A 300 29.64 -28.17 -104.52
CA GLU A 300 30.05 -28.55 -103.15
C GLU A 300 29.04 -28.20 -102.04
N MET A 301 27.98 -27.43 -102.30
CA MET A 301 26.87 -27.24 -101.34
C MET A 301 25.49 -27.76 -101.80
N GLU A 302 25.40 -28.31 -103.02
CA GLU A 302 24.19 -28.99 -103.56
C GLU A 302 24.13 -30.49 -103.18
N ASN A 303 25.20 -31.03 -102.56
CA ASN A 303 25.30 -32.45 -102.16
C ASN A 303 25.00 -32.75 -100.68
N GLU A 304 24.64 -31.77 -99.84
CA GLU A 304 24.20 -32.03 -98.45
C GLU A 304 22.71 -31.75 -98.19
N LYS A 305 21.95 -31.30 -99.19
CA LYS A 305 20.48 -31.17 -99.13
C LYS A 305 19.74 -32.35 -99.77
N ASN A 306 20.37 -33.08 -100.69
CA ASN A 306 19.73 -34.10 -101.53
C ASN A 306 19.63 -35.52 -100.93
N ASP A 307 20.02 -35.73 -99.67
CA ASP A 307 19.96 -37.05 -98.98
C ASP A 307 18.95 -37.17 -97.82
N LYS A 308 18.10 -36.15 -97.57
CA LYS A 308 16.98 -36.29 -96.60
C LYS A 308 15.57 -35.99 -97.14
N GLU A 309 15.42 -35.42 -98.34
CA GLU A 309 14.11 -35.22 -98.99
C GLU A 309 13.68 -36.40 -99.89
N LYS A 310 14.51 -37.43 -100.06
CA LYS A 310 14.16 -38.71 -100.73
C LYS A 310 13.42 -39.73 -99.87
N LYS A 311 13.07 -39.42 -98.61
CA LYS A 311 12.24 -40.32 -97.77
C LYS A 311 10.76 -39.92 -97.70
N ILE A 312 10.35 -38.86 -98.43
CA ILE A 312 9.00 -38.29 -98.33
C ILE A 312 8.17 -38.46 -99.62
N HIS A 313 8.73 -38.95 -100.75
CA HIS A 313 8.01 -39.02 -102.03
C HIS A 313 8.12 -40.38 -102.77
N GLU A 314 7.92 -41.49 -102.05
CA GLU A 314 7.70 -42.82 -102.68
C GLU A 314 6.50 -43.59 -102.11
N LEU A 315 5.62 -42.98 -101.32
CA LEU A 315 4.40 -43.66 -100.85
C LEU A 315 3.13 -42.80 -100.91
N GLU A 316 3.04 -41.86 -101.87
CA GLU A 316 1.76 -41.20 -102.19
C GLU A 316 1.52 -41.02 -103.70
N ARG A 317 1.74 -42.08 -104.50
CA ARG A 317 1.16 -42.13 -105.84
C ARG A 317 0.75 -43.51 -106.30
N GLN A 318 -0.33 -44.00 -105.71
CA GLN A 318 -1.37 -44.76 -106.42
C GLN A 318 -2.69 -44.58 -105.63
N ILE A 319 -3.43 -43.52 -105.93
CA ILE A 319 -4.61 -43.57 -106.82
C ILE A 319 -5.75 -44.34 -106.12
N LYS A 320 -6.70 -43.64 -105.49
CA LYS A 320 -7.89 -43.06 -106.16
C LYS A 320 -8.90 -44.16 -106.52
N ASP A 321 -9.97 -44.31 -105.74
CA ASP A 321 -11.29 -43.80 -106.12
C ASP A 321 -12.38 -44.07 -105.06
N GLN A 322 -13.24 -43.07 -104.91
CA GLN A 322 -14.66 -43.09 -104.51
C GLN A 322 -15.12 -43.91 -103.28
N SER A 323 -15.49 -43.25 -102.19
CA SER A 323 -16.83 -42.67 -101.93
C SER A 323 -17.89 -43.66 -101.39
N LYS A 324 -18.37 -43.30 -100.19
CA LYS A 324 -19.70 -43.54 -99.59
C LYS A 324 -19.94 -44.78 -98.70
N LYS A 325 -20.07 -44.43 -97.41
CA LYS A 325 -21.17 -44.71 -96.46
C LYS A 325 -21.38 -46.14 -95.92
N VAL A 326 -21.16 -46.22 -94.60
CA VAL A 326 -22.09 -46.71 -93.55
C VAL A 326 -22.56 -48.17 -93.64
N ALA A 327 -22.09 -49.01 -92.71
CA ALA A 327 -22.91 -49.66 -91.66
C ALA A 327 -22.21 -50.89 -91.03
N ASN A 328 -21.85 -50.74 -89.75
CA ASN A 328 -22.05 -51.70 -88.66
C ASN A 328 -21.38 -53.11 -88.62
N LEU A 329 -20.49 -53.22 -87.62
CA LEU A 329 -20.41 -54.18 -86.50
C LEU A 329 -19.35 -55.29 -86.50
N LYS A 330 -18.35 -55.12 -85.61
CA LYS A 330 -17.97 -55.98 -84.44
C LYS A 330 -16.56 -55.57 -83.99
N HIS A 331 -16.35 -54.79 -82.91
CA HIS A 331 -16.44 -55.16 -81.49
C HIS A 331 -15.77 -56.50 -81.13
N LYS A 332 -14.46 -56.49 -80.78
CA LYS A 332 -13.86 -57.40 -79.78
C LYS A 332 -12.42 -57.07 -79.30
N GLU A 333 -11.96 -55.81 -79.28
CA GLU A 333 -10.58 -55.55 -78.78
C GLU A 333 -10.37 -54.21 -78.03
N GLN A 334 -11.46 -53.57 -77.59
CA GLN A 334 -11.41 -52.28 -76.88
C GLN A 334 -11.83 -52.39 -75.39
N LEU A 335 -12.12 -53.59 -74.88
CA LEU A 335 -12.66 -53.79 -73.52
C LEU A 335 -11.64 -54.24 -72.46
N GLU A 336 -10.44 -54.69 -72.84
CA GLU A 336 -9.42 -55.14 -71.87
C GLU A 336 -8.50 -54.00 -71.39
N LYS A 337 -8.21 -52.99 -72.24
CA LYS A 337 -7.39 -51.83 -71.82
C LYS A 337 -8.12 -50.85 -70.88
N ASN A 338 -9.45 -50.81 -70.92
CA ASN A 338 -10.24 -49.94 -70.03
C ASN A 338 -10.52 -50.58 -68.65
N ARG A 339 -10.44 -51.92 -68.53
CA ARG A 339 -10.68 -52.62 -67.26
C ARG A 339 -9.44 -52.67 -66.36
N ASN A 340 -8.24 -52.79 -66.94
CA ASN A 340 -6.97 -52.73 -66.20
C ASN A 340 -6.59 -51.31 -65.74
N ALA A 341 -6.99 -50.27 -66.48
CA ALA A 341 -6.82 -48.89 -66.04
C ALA A 341 -7.72 -48.55 -64.83
N GLN A 342 -8.99 -48.99 -64.86
CA GLN A 342 -9.94 -48.79 -63.76
C GLN A 342 -9.52 -49.54 -62.48
N LEU A 343 -8.99 -50.77 -62.58
CA LEU A 343 -8.53 -51.54 -61.43
C LEU A 343 -7.25 -50.97 -60.80
N MET A 344 -6.33 -50.42 -61.60
CA MET A 344 -5.14 -49.73 -61.09
C MET A 344 -5.48 -48.38 -60.46
N GLU A 345 -6.47 -47.66 -61.00
CA GLU A 345 -6.94 -46.39 -60.45
C GLU A 345 -7.79 -46.57 -59.17
N ASP A 346 -8.59 -47.64 -59.08
CA ASP A 346 -9.31 -48.03 -57.86
C ASP A 346 -8.39 -48.65 -56.79
N ALA A 347 -7.30 -49.31 -57.19
CA ALA A 347 -6.26 -49.78 -56.29
C ALA A 347 -5.45 -48.59 -55.73
N LYS A 348 -5.09 -47.64 -56.59
CA LYS A 348 -4.39 -46.41 -56.19
C LYS A 348 -5.25 -45.53 -55.30
N LYS A 349 -6.54 -45.36 -55.60
CA LYS A 349 -7.48 -44.65 -54.69
C LYS A 349 -7.70 -45.37 -53.37
N ARG A 350 -7.67 -46.71 -53.34
CA ARG A 350 -7.70 -47.47 -52.06
C ARG A 350 -6.41 -47.31 -51.27
N GLU A 351 -5.27 -47.30 -51.94
CA GLU A 351 -3.96 -47.07 -51.32
C GLU A 351 -3.82 -45.63 -50.80
N ASP A 352 -4.26 -44.64 -51.57
CA ASP A 352 -4.29 -43.23 -51.18
C ASP A 352 -5.24 -43.03 -49.99
N ASN A 353 -6.45 -43.62 -50.00
CA ASN A 353 -7.37 -43.59 -48.86
C ASN A 353 -6.84 -44.32 -47.61
N LEU A 354 -6.10 -45.43 -47.78
CA LEU A 354 -5.48 -46.16 -46.67
C LEU A 354 -4.28 -45.38 -46.10
N ASN A 355 -3.50 -44.71 -46.95
CA ASN A 355 -2.44 -43.80 -46.53
C ASN A 355 -2.99 -42.57 -45.84
N GLU A 356 -4.09 -41.99 -46.32
CA GLU A 356 -4.75 -40.84 -45.71
C GLU A 356 -5.36 -41.24 -44.35
N SER A 357 -6.05 -42.38 -44.27
CA SER A 357 -6.56 -42.92 -43.01
C SER A 357 -5.44 -43.28 -42.02
N SER A 358 -4.33 -43.86 -42.50
CA SER A 358 -3.17 -44.13 -41.67
C SER A 358 -2.48 -42.85 -41.19
N GLN A 359 -2.41 -41.81 -42.01
CA GLN A 359 -1.83 -40.52 -41.64
C GLN A 359 -2.72 -39.84 -40.61
N GLN A 360 -4.04 -39.86 -40.79
CA GLN A 360 -5.02 -39.31 -39.86
C GLN A 360 -4.97 -40.00 -38.49
N ILE A 361 -4.74 -41.33 -38.44
CA ILE A 361 -4.53 -42.07 -37.20
C ILE A 361 -3.20 -41.67 -36.54
N LYS A 362 -2.11 -41.52 -37.31
CA LYS A 362 -0.82 -41.07 -36.78
C LYS A 362 -0.90 -39.66 -36.21
N ASP A 363 -1.57 -38.74 -36.91
CA ASP A 363 -1.77 -37.37 -36.46
C ASP A 363 -2.63 -37.32 -35.19
N SER A 364 -3.68 -38.15 -35.12
CA SER A 364 -4.50 -38.31 -33.92
C SER A 364 -3.74 -38.91 -32.74
N LEU A 365 -2.82 -39.85 -32.99
CA LEU A 365 -1.96 -40.43 -31.97
C LEU A 365 -0.99 -39.36 -31.42
N ARG A 366 -0.38 -38.58 -32.31
CA ARG A 366 0.51 -37.46 -31.96
C ARG A 366 -0.18 -36.43 -31.10
N GLN A 367 -1.40 -36.02 -31.47
CA GLN A 367 -2.20 -35.10 -30.66
C GLN A 367 -2.54 -35.67 -29.28
N LYS A 368 -2.76 -36.99 -29.17
CA LYS A 368 -3.00 -37.64 -27.87
C LYS A 368 -1.72 -37.71 -27.04
N GLU A 369 -0.57 -37.96 -27.65
CA GLU A 369 0.74 -37.94 -26.98
C GLU A 369 1.06 -36.55 -26.46
N GLU A 370 0.91 -35.50 -27.29
CA GLU A 370 1.05 -34.09 -26.88
C GLU A 370 0.10 -33.76 -25.73
N ARG A 371 -1.16 -34.21 -25.79
CA ARG A 371 -2.15 -34.00 -24.73
C ARG A 371 -1.80 -34.73 -23.43
N ILE A 372 -1.18 -35.90 -23.51
CA ILE A 372 -0.73 -36.65 -22.33
C ILE A 372 0.44 -35.91 -21.68
N GLU A 373 1.39 -35.42 -22.48
CA GLU A 373 2.55 -34.68 -22.00
C GLU A 373 2.14 -33.38 -21.28
N GLU A 374 1.19 -32.63 -21.84
CA GLU A 374 0.58 -31.45 -21.18
C GLU A 374 -0.06 -31.80 -19.82
N LEU A 375 -0.79 -32.91 -19.74
CA LEU A 375 -1.45 -33.34 -18.51
C LEU A 375 -0.45 -33.81 -17.45
N GLU A 376 0.63 -34.46 -17.87
CA GLU A 376 1.72 -34.85 -16.98
C GLU A 376 2.48 -33.64 -16.45
N GLU A 377 2.69 -32.62 -17.29
CA GLU A 377 3.31 -31.36 -16.88
C GLU A 377 2.43 -30.59 -15.90
N ALA A 378 1.13 -30.45 -16.18
CA ALA A 378 0.16 -29.86 -15.25
C ALA A 378 0.08 -30.64 -13.91
N LEU A 379 0.23 -31.96 -13.94
CA LEU A 379 0.28 -32.78 -12.72
C LEU A 379 1.56 -32.54 -11.92
N ARG A 380 2.71 -32.45 -12.58
CA ARG A 380 3.99 -32.10 -11.93
C ARG A 380 3.92 -30.73 -11.26
N GLU A 381 3.37 -29.73 -11.95
CA GLU A 381 3.14 -28.40 -11.39
C GLU A 381 2.16 -28.42 -10.20
N SER A 382 1.05 -29.16 -10.31
CA SER A 382 0.07 -29.29 -9.22
C SER A 382 0.68 -29.91 -7.96
N VAL A 383 1.52 -30.94 -8.12
CA VAL A 383 2.25 -31.56 -7.01
C VAL A 383 3.27 -30.59 -6.41
N GLN A 384 4.01 -29.86 -7.24
CA GLN A 384 4.97 -28.86 -6.78
C GLN A 384 4.29 -27.74 -5.99
N ILE A 385 3.19 -27.17 -6.51
CA ILE A 385 2.40 -26.14 -5.81
C ILE A 385 1.87 -26.67 -4.47
N THR A 386 1.46 -27.94 -4.42
CA THR A 386 0.98 -28.57 -3.17
C THR A 386 2.10 -28.68 -2.14
N ALA A 387 3.29 -29.13 -2.54
CA ALA A 387 4.45 -29.22 -1.66
C ALA A 387 4.91 -27.84 -1.16
N GLU A 388 4.96 -26.83 -2.05
CA GLU A 388 5.28 -25.45 -1.68
C GLU A 388 4.26 -24.90 -0.68
N ARG A 389 2.96 -25.16 -0.92
CA ARG A 389 1.89 -24.75 -0.01
C ARG A 389 2.01 -25.40 1.36
N GLU A 390 2.35 -26.67 1.45
CA GLU A 390 2.56 -27.37 2.72
C GLU A 390 3.72 -26.78 3.52
N VAL A 391 4.83 -26.42 2.85
CA VAL A 391 5.97 -25.76 3.49
C VAL A 391 5.58 -24.39 4.05
N VAL A 392 4.84 -23.57 3.28
CA VAL A 392 4.33 -22.28 3.76
C VAL A 392 3.38 -22.46 4.94
N LEU A 393 2.49 -23.46 4.89
CA LEU A 393 1.58 -23.76 5.99
C LEU A 393 2.32 -24.14 7.27
N ALA A 394 3.37 -24.96 7.17
CA ALA A 394 4.21 -25.32 8.31
C ALA A 394 4.96 -24.10 8.89
N GLN A 395 5.48 -23.22 8.03
CA GLN A 395 6.13 -21.97 8.46
C GLN A 395 5.15 -21.03 9.16
N GLU A 396 3.95 -20.86 8.61
CA GLU A 396 2.89 -20.04 9.22
C GLU A 396 2.41 -20.63 10.55
N GLU A 397 2.30 -21.95 10.66
CA GLU A 397 1.92 -22.61 11.91
C GLU A 397 3.00 -22.45 13.00
N GLN A 398 4.28 -22.52 12.62
CA GLN A 398 5.39 -22.23 13.54
C GLN A 398 5.42 -20.75 13.97
N ALA A 399 5.19 -19.83 13.04
CA ALA A 399 5.11 -18.40 13.33
C ALA A 399 3.92 -18.06 14.25
N ARG A 400 2.76 -18.67 13.99
CA ARG A 400 1.56 -18.55 14.84
C ARG A 400 1.83 -19.07 16.24
N SER A 401 2.43 -20.25 16.39
CA SER A 401 2.79 -20.81 17.69
C SER A 401 3.78 -19.92 18.46
N HIS A 402 4.73 -19.30 17.77
CA HIS A 402 5.64 -18.34 18.39
C HIS A 402 4.92 -17.07 18.86
N ALA A 403 4.02 -16.54 18.04
CA ALA A 403 3.21 -15.38 18.40
C ALA A 403 2.27 -15.67 19.58
N GLU A 404 1.64 -16.84 19.62
CA GLU A 404 0.80 -17.30 20.74
C GLU A 404 1.58 -17.30 22.06
N LYS A 405 2.80 -17.86 22.06
CA LYS A 405 3.68 -17.85 23.25
C LYS A 405 4.04 -16.44 23.69
N GLN A 406 4.37 -15.55 22.74
CA GLN A 406 4.66 -14.15 23.07
C GLN A 406 3.46 -13.44 23.71
N VAL A 407 2.24 -13.69 23.21
CA VAL A 407 1.02 -13.14 23.78
C VAL A 407 0.80 -13.68 25.19
N GLU A 408 1.01 -14.97 25.42
CA GLU A 408 0.87 -15.58 26.74
C GLU A 408 1.87 -15.02 27.76
N ASP A 409 3.14 -14.86 27.37
CA ASP A 409 4.16 -14.22 28.20
C ASP A 409 3.80 -12.76 28.54
N LEU A 410 3.25 -12.01 27.58
CA LEU A 410 2.79 -10.64 27.78
C LEU A 410 1.58 -10.57 28.71
N LEU A 411 0.63 -11.52 28.61
CA LEU A 411 -0.52 -11.59 29.52
C LEU A 411 -0.06 -11.85 30.97
N VAL A 412 0.90 -12.76 31.17
CA VAL A 412 1.48 -13.02 32.49
C VAL A 412 2.20 -11.78 33.03
N ALA A 413 2.96 -11.07 32.19
CA ALA A 413 3.62 -9.83 32.59
C ALA A 413 2.60 -8.73 32.96
N MET A 414 1.51 -8.60 32.21
CA MET A 414 0.44 -7.64 32.48
C MET A 414 -0.24 -7.93 33.83
N GLU A 415 -0.51 -9.20 34.14
CA GLU A 415 -1.10 -9.58 35.43
C GLU A 415 -0.16 -9.27 36.61
N LYS A 416 1.15 -9.45 36.45
CA LYS A 416 2.14 -9.04 37.47
C LYS A 416 2.11 -7.53 37.71
N VAL A 417 2.08 -6.72 36.64
CA VAL A 417 2.00 -5.25 36.76
C VAL A 417 0.70 -4.84 37.46
N LYS A 418 -0.42 -5.51 37.15
CA LYS A 418 -1.70 -5.26 37.82
C LYS A 418 -1.64 -5.57 39.32
N GLN A 419 -1.01 -6.68 39.72
CA GLN A 419 -0.80 -7.01 41.12
C GLN A 419 0.10 -5.99 41.83
N GLU A 420 1.19 -5.56 41.19
CA GLU A 420 2.06 -4.50 41.73
C GLU A 420 1.31 -3.18 41.92
N LEU A 421 0.42 -2.82 40.98
CA LEU A 421 -0.41 -1.63 41.09
C LEU A 421 -1.38 -1.70 42.28
N GLU A 422 -2.03 -2.85 42.52
CA GLU A 422 -2.90 -3.02 43.69
C GLU A 422 -2.13 -2.93 45.01
N VAL A 423 -0.93 -3.50 45.07
CA VAL A 423 -0.03 -3.33 46.23
C VAL A 423 0.34 -1.86 46.44
N MET A 424 0.64 -1.12 45.37
CA MET A 424 0.94 0.32 45.46
C MET A 424 -0.27 1.14 45.92
N LYS A 425 -1.50 0.82 45.45
CA LYS A 425 -2.73 1.47 45.92
C LYS A 425 -2.95 1.25 47.41
N ALA A 426 -2.76 0.02 47.89
CA ALA A 426 -2.89 -0.30 49.31
C ALA A 426 -1.89 0.49 50.16
N LYS A 427 -0.62 0.57 49.71
CA LYS A 427 0.40 1.40 50.38
C LYS A 427 0.03 2.88 50.40
N LEU A 428 -0.45 3.43 49.28
CA LEU A 428 -0.88 4.82 49.20
C LEU A 428 -2.01 5.11 50.19
N SER A 429 -3.03 4.24 50.24
CA SER A 429 -4.15 4.40 51.18
C SER A 429 -3.69 4.35 52.64
N SER A 430 -2.76 3.44 52.99
CA SER A 430 -2.17 3.38 54.33
C SER A 430 -1.39 4.65 54.67
N THR A 431 -0.59 5.18 53.75
CA THR A 431 0.15 6.44 53.98
C THR A 431 -0.78 7.65 54.12
N GLN A 432 -1.89 7.69 53.37
CA GLN A 432 -2.90 8.74 53.48
C GLN A 432 -3.60 8.69 54.84
N LEU A 433 -3.95 7.50 55.33
CA LEU A 433 -4.53 7.34 56.66
C LEU A 433 -3.57 7.81 57.76
N SER A 434 -2.29 7.40 57.67
CA SER A 434 -1.27 7.84 58.62
C SER A 434 -1.07 9.37 58.60
N LEU A 435 -1.11 9.99 57.41
CA LEU A 435 -1.05 11.44 57.29
C LEU A 435 -2.24 12.12 57.98
N ALA A 436 -3.46 11.64 57.73
CA ALA A 436 -4.67 12.17 58.36
C ALA A 436 -4.63 12.04 59.89
N GLU A 437 -4.12 10.91 60.41
CA GLU A 437 -3.89 10.74 61.84
C GLU A 437 -2.90 11.79 62.37
N LYS A 438 -1.76 12.01 61.69
CA LYS A 438 -0.77 13.03 62.11
C LYS A 438 -1.34 14.45 62.05
N GLU A 439 -2.16 14.78 61.06
CA GLU A 439 -2.87 16.05 60.98
C GLU A 439 -3.87 16.24 62.13
N GLY A 440 -4.56 15.17 62.52
CA GLY A 440 -5.41 15.12 63.70
C GLY A 440 -4.62 15.39 64.99
N HIS A 441 -3.48 14.71 65.18
CA HIS A 441 -2.61 14.93 66.33
C HIS A 441 -2.07 16.36 66.40
N LEU A 442 -1.65 16.92 65.26
CA LEU A 442 -1.16 18.30 65.18
C LEU A 442 -2.28 19.30 65.54
N THR A 443 -3.50 19.04 65.09
CA THR A 443 -4.68 19.82 65.46
C THR A 443 -4.95 19.76 66.96
N ALA A 444 -4.89 18.57 67.56
CA ALA A 444 -5.10 18.38 68.99
C ALA A 444 -4.02 19.14 69.81
N LEU A 445 -2.74 19.02 69.45
CA LEU A 445 -1.65 19.74 70.11
C LEU A 445 -1.80 21.27 69.98
N ARG A 446 -2.27 21.77 68.82
CA ARG A 446 -2.56 23.20 68.65
C ARG A 446 -3.70 23.64 69.56
N ALA A 447 -4.77 22.85 69.69
CA ALA A 447 -5.87 23.14 70.59
C ALA A 447 -5.43 23.12 72.06
N GLU A 448 -4.61 22.15 72.45
CA GLU A 448 -4.07 22.06 73.81
C GLU A 448 -3.17 23.25 74.14
N ARG A 449 -2.27 23.63 73.22
CA ARG A 449 -1.43 24.83 73.36
C ARG A 449 -2.27 26.09 73.56
N ARG A 450 -3.40 26.23 72.85
CA ARG A 450 -4.32 27.36 73.01
C ARG A 450 -4.94 27.36 74.40
N LYS A 451 -5.45 26.21 74.85
CA LYS A 451 -6.02 26.06 76.20
C LYS A 451 -5.02 26.45 77.28
N HIS A 452 -3.79 25.94 77.20
CA HIS A 452 -2.72 26.30 78.13
C HIS A 452 -2.43 27.82 78.14
N LEU A 453 -2.47 28.47 76.98
CA LEU A 453 -2.29 29.92 76.88
C LEU A 453 -3.44 30.69 77.57
N GLU A 454 -4.67 30.24 77.40
CA GLU A 454 -5.85 30.82 78.05
C GLU A 454 -5.77 30.70 79.57
N GLU A 455 -5.46 29.50 80.09
CA GLU A 455 -5.26 29.22 81.52
C GLU A 455 -4.16 30.13 82.12
N VAL A 456 -3.04 30.31 81.43
CA VAL A 456 -1.96 31.21 81.88
C VAL A 456 -2.41 32.68 81.93
N LEU A 457 -3.20 33.13 80.95
CA LEU A 457 -3.69 34.50 80.94
C LEU A 457 -4.72 34.74 82.05
N GLU A 458 -5.54 33.75 82.35
CA GLU A 458 -6.50 33.77 83.46
C GLU A 458 -5.80 33.80 84.82
N MET A 459 -4.84 32.90 85.06
CA MET A 459 -4.05 32.92 86.31
C MET A 459 -3.35 34.28 86.53
N LYS A 460 -2.81 34.89 85.47
CA LYS A 460 -2.22 36.24 85.55
C LYS A 460 -3.25 37.31 85.89
N GLN A 461 -4.48 37.21 85.37
CA GLN A 461 -5.57 38.13 85.69
C GLN A 461 -5.99 38.02 87.15
N GLU A 462 -6.16 36.79 87.66
CA GLU A 462 -6.49 36.51 89.06
C GLU A 462 -5.40 37.02 90.01
N ALA A 463 -4.12 36.77 89.70
CA ALA A 463 -3.00 37.26 90.50
C ALA A 463 -2.96 38.80 90.58
N LEU A 464 -3.24 39.50 89.48
CA LEU A 464 -3.33 40.96 89.45
C LEU A 464 -4.52 41.47 90.28
N LEU A 465 -5.68 40.81 90.20
CA LEU A 465 -6.85 41.15 91.02
C LEU A 465 -6.58 40.95 92.51
N ALA A 466 -5.94 39.85 92.89
CA ALA A 466 -5.55 39.58 94.27
C ALA A 466 -4.57 40.63 94.81
N ALA A 467 -3.55 41.00 94.02
CA ALA A 467 -2.60 42.05 94.39
C ALA A 467 -3.28 43.43 94.55
N ILE A 468 -4.23 43.77 93.67
CA ILE A 468 -5.02 45.01 93.81
C ILE A 468 -5.84 44.98 95.10
N SER A 469 -6.53 43.87 95.38
CA SER A 469 -7.32 43.70 96.60
C SER A 469 -6.47 43.79 97.87
N GLU A 470 -5.24 43.26 97.85
CA GLU A 470 -4.29 43.38 98.95
C GLU A 470 -3.87 44.84 99.17
N LYS A 471 -3.59 45.59 98.09
CA LYS A 471 -3.29 47.03 98.18
C LYS A 471 -4.48 47.81 98.72
N ASP A 472 -5.71 47.47 98.33
CA ASP A 472 -6.93 48.09 98.85
C ASP A 472 -7.14 47.83 100.35
N ALA A 473 -6.90 46.60 100.81
CA ALA A 473 -6.96 46.26 102.24
C ALA A 473 -5.90 47.04 103.05
N ASN A 474 -4.67 47.15 102.53
CA ASN A 474 -3.59 47.91 103.17
C ASN A 474 -3.88 49.42 103.24
N ILE A 475 -4.45 50.00 102.17
CA ILE A 475 -4.90 51.39 102.15
C ILE A 475 -5.99 51.59 103.22
N ALA A 476 -7.01 50.74 103.27
CA ALA A 476 -8.10 50.84 104.24
C ALA A 476 -7.59 50.73 105.69
N LEU A 477 -6.67 49.81 105.97
CA LEU A 477 -6.06 49.66 107.29
C LEU A 477 -5.27 50.91 107.72
N LEU A 478 -4.49 51.51 106.82
CA LEU A 478 -3.74 52.74 107.10
C LEU A 478 -4.65 53.97 107.23
N GLU A 479 -5.74 54.03 106.47
CA GLU A 479 -6.73 55.10 106.56
C GLU A 479 -7.55 55.02 107.86
N LEU A 480 -7.83 53.82 108.37
CA LEU A 480 -8.54 53.60 109.64
C LEU A 480 -7.64 53.76 110.89
N SER A 481 -6.35 53.43 110.78
CA SER A 481 -5.40 53.43 111.91
C SER A 481 -4.69 54.77 112.13
N SER A 482 -4.73 55.70 111.17
CA SER A 482 -3.91 56.93 111.22
C SER A 482 -4.64 58.17 111.76
N SER A 483 -4.02 58.81 112.76
CA SER A 483 -4.39 60.15 113.24
C SER A 483 -3.63 61.24 112.45
N LYS A 484 -4.02 61.53 111.19
CA LYS A 484 -3.49 62.64 110.35
C LYS A 484 -1.95 62.86 110.37
N LYS A 485 -1.13 61.82 110.51
CA LYS A 485 0.34 61.95 110.48
C LYS A 485 0.82 62.04 109.03
N LYS A 486 1.73 62.96 108.73
CA LYS A 486 2.24 63.19 107.37
C LYS A 486 2.84 61.93 106.73
N LYS A 487 3.57 61.12 107.50
CA LYS A 487 4.21 59.88 107.03
C LYS A 487 3.21 58.81 106.58
N THR A 488 2.11 58.61 107.31
CA THR A 488 1.06 57.65 106.93
C THR A 488 0.32 58.10 105.67
N GLN A 489 0.16 59.42 105.48
CA GLN A 489 -0.43 59.99 104.27
C GLN A 489 0.46 59.78 103.03
N GLU A 490 1.78 59.86 103.19
CA GLU A 490 2.75 59.60 102.11
C GLU A 490 2.74 58.10 101.72
N GLU A 491 2.67 57.19 102.69
CA GLU A 491 2.57 55.74 102.47
C GLU A 491 1.25 55.36 101.77
N VAL A 492 0.10 55.92 102.21
CA VAL A 492 -1.18 55.75 101.51
C VAL A 492 -1.11 56.27 100.06
N SER A 493 -0.45 57.41 99.84
CA SER A 493 -0.30 57.97 98.50
C SER A 493 0.60 57.10 97.62
N ALA A 494 1.62 56.46 98.18
CA ALA A 494 2.47 55.50 97.47
C ALA A 494 1.68 54.23 97.09
N LEU A 495 0.93 53.65 98.03
CA LEU A 495 0.08 52.47 97.77
C LEU A 495 -0.99 52.74 96.71
N LYS A 496 -1.57 53.95 96.68
CA LYS A 496 -2.50 54.36 95.62
C LYS A 496 -1.85 54.37 94.24
N ARG A 497 -0.61 54.88 94.10
CA ARG A 497 0.13 54.85 92.83
C ARG A 497 0.48 53.42 92.40
N GLU A 498 0.89 52.57 93.34
CA GLU A 498 1.17 51.16 93.06
C GLU A 498 -0.10 50.41 92.61
N LYS A 499 -1.23 50.65 93.28
CA LYS A 499 -2.55 50.15 92.87
C LYS A 499 -2.90 50.59 91.46
N ASP A 500 -2.76 51.88 91.14
CA ASP A 500 -3.07 52.41 89.81
C ASP A 500 -2.20 51.75 88.71
N SER A 501 -0.94 51.46 89.01
CA SER A 501 -0.06 50.69 88.12
C SER A 501 -0.55 49.25 87.91
N LEU A 502 -0.95 48.55 88.98
CA LEU A 502 -1.52 47.20 88.89
C LEU A 502 -2.85 47.19 88.11
N VAL A 503 -3.68 48.21 88.28
CA VAL A 503 -4.94 48.37 87.52
C VAL A 503 -4.66 48.60 86.03
N GLN A 504 -3.63 49.36 85.68
CA GLN A 504 -3.21 49.49 84.27
C GLN A 504 -2.70 48.16 83.70
N GLN A 505 -1.90 47.42 84.46
CA GLN A 505 -1.45 46.08 84.05
C GLN A 505 -2.62 45.11 83.86
N LEU A 506 -3.62 45.16 84.74
CA LEU A 506 -4.84 44.37 84.62
C LEU A 506 -5.61 44.72 83.33
N LYS A 507 -5.77 46.01 83.01
CA LYS A 507 -6.41 46.44 81.76
C LYS A 507 -5.68 45.92 80.52
N GLN A 508 -4.34 46.00 80.51
CA GLN A 508 -3.52 45.45 79.43
C GLN A 508 -3.69 43.94 79.32
N GLN A 509 -3.73 43.23 80.45
CA GLN A 509 -3.88 41.79 80.49
C GLN A 509 -5.26 41.34 79.99
N THR A 510 -6.33 42.02 80.37
CA THR A 510 -7.68 41.79 79.84
C THR A 510 -7.74 42.01 78.34
N GLN A 511 -7.07 43.05 77.83
CA GLN A 511 -6.97 43.31 76.39
C GLN A 511 -6.17 42.20 75.67
N ASN A 512 -5.07 41.71 76.24
CA ASN A 512 -4.29 40.62 75.69
C ASN A 512 -5.11 39.32 75.62
N ARG A 513 -5.91 39.02 76.65
CA ARG A 513 -6.83 37.87 76.67
C ARG A 513 -7.89 37.98 75.58
N MET A 514 -8.51 39.16 75.42
CA MET A 514 -9.49 39.39 74.34
C MET A 514 -8.87 39.25 72.94
N LYS A 515 -7.64 39.74 72.72
CA LYS A 515 -6.93 39.58 71.44
C LYS A 515 -6.62 38.12 71.13
N LEU A 516 -6.23 37.33 72.14
CA LEU A 516 -6.03 35.89 71.97
C LEU A 516 -7.33 35.20 71.53
N MET A 517 -8.45 35.52 72.20
CA MET A 517 -9.76 34.98 71.85
C MET A 517 -10.22 35.38 70.45
N ALA A 518 -9.92 36.60 69.99
CA ALA A 518 -10.24 37.05 68.63
C ALA A 518 -9.42 36.31 67.56
N ASN A 519 -8.11 36.14 67.78
CA ASN A 519 -7.24 35.42 66.84
C ASN A 519 -7.58 33.91 66.74
N ASN A 520 -8.27 33.36 67.73
CA ASN A 520 -8.71 31.96 67.72
C ASN A 520 -9.87 31.68 66.74
N TYR A 521 -10.69 32.69 66.40
CA TYR A 521 -11.80 32.51 65.44
C TYR A 521 -11.33 32.46 63.98
N GLU A 522 -10.21 33.11 63.64
CA GLU A 522 -9.69 33.12 62.27
C GLU A 522 -9.05 31.77 61.86
N ASP A 523 -8.47 31.03 62.82
CA ASP A 523 -7.81 29.73 62.58
C ASP A 523 -8.83 28.60 62.27
N ASP A 524 -10.04 28.67 62.84
CA ASP A 524 -11.13 27.71 62.56
C ASP A 524 -11.85 28.01 61.23
N HIS A 525 -11.89 29.28 60.78
CA HIS A 525 -12.47 29.62 59.47
C HIS A 525 -11.60 29.20 58.28
N LEU A 526 -10.29 29.05 58.48
CA LEU A 526 -9.40 28.49 57.45
C LEU A 526 -9.62 26.99 57.23
N LYS A 527 -10.33 26.29 58.14
CA LYS A 527 -10.70 24.88 57.97
C LYS A 527 -11.97 24.64 57.18
N VAL A 528 -12.85 25.62 57.03
CA VAL A 528 -14.12 25.43 56.27
C VAL A 528 -13.90 25.53 54.75
N ALA A 529 -12.72 25.96 54.30
CA ALA A 529 -12.33 25.96 52.88
C ALA A 529 -11.69 24.65 52.39
N SER A 530 -11.56 23.63 53.24
CA SER A 530 -11.21 22.26 52.82
C SER A 530 -12.43 21.35 53.03
N PRO A 531 -13.01 20.75 51.98
CA PRO A 531 -14.23 19.99 52.12
C PRO A 531 -13.98 18.71 52.92
N ASN A 532 -14.86 18.50 53.89
CA ASN A 532 -14.95 17.33 54.76
C ASN A 532 -14.87 15.99 54.01
N SER A 533 -14.18 15.09 54.69
CA SER A 533 -13.68 13.78 54.35
C SER A 533 -14.63 12.61 54.67
N ASP A 534 -15.94 12.74 54.43
CA ASP A 534 -16.93 11.69 54.79
C ASP A 534 -17.78 11.17 53.61
N LEU A 535 -17.17 10.94 52.44
CA LEU A 535 -17.79 10.14 51.37
C LEU A 535 -16.75 9.27 50.65
N PRO A 536 -17.12 8.05 50.19
CA PRO A 536 -16.21 7.17 49.46
C PRO A 536 -15.69 7.91 48.23
N ASN A 537 -14.37 7.89 48.11
CA ASN A 537 -13.58 8.78 47.28
C ASN A 537 -13.94 8.65 45.78
N ASN A 538 -14.87 9.49 45.30
CA ASN A 538 -15.19 9.66 43.89
C ASN A 538 -14.61 11.01 43.42
N HIS A 539 -13.28 11.10 43.32
CA HIS A 539 -12.63 12.30 42.78
C HIS A 539 -13.01 12.47 41.31
N LYS A 540 -13.85 13.48 41.03
CA LYS A 540 -14.01 14.03 39.69
C LYS A 540 -12.70 14.78 39.37
N PRO A 541 -12.00 14.47 38.27
CA PRO A 541 -10.72 15.14 37.96
C PRO A 541 -10.92 16.65 37.81
N SER A 542 -9.85 17.44 38.04
CA SER A 542 -9.89 18.90 37.84
C SER A 542 -10.38 19.24 36.41
N PRO A 543 -11.15 20.32 36.18
CA PRO A 543 -11.63 20.70 34.85
C PRO A 543 -10.54 20.63 33.77
N ASP A 544 -9.30 21.00 34.10
CA ASP A 544 -8.14 20.94 33.20
C ASP A 544 -7.66 19.50 32.92
N GLN A 545 -7.77 18.59 33.90
CA GLN A 545 -7.48 17.16 33.73
C GLN A 545 -8.56 16.43 32.94
N ILE A 546 -9.81 16.93 32.95
CA ILE A 546 -10.91 16.40 32.14
C ILE A 546 -10.86 16.97 30.71
N LEU A 547 -10.37 18.21 30.55
CA LEU A 547 -10.39 18.92 29.26
C LEU A 547 -9.56 18.22 28.19
N SER A 548 -8.36 17.71 28.53
CA SER A 548 -7.50 17.03 27.56
C SER A 548 -8.09 15.69 27.08
N PRO A 549 -8.53 14.75 27.95
CA PRO A 549 -9.24 13.56 27.52
C PRO A 549 -10.54 13.85 26.77
N LEU A 550 -11.29 14.90 27.14
CA LEU A 550 -12.51 15.29 26.42
C LEU A 550 -12.22 15.88 25.04
N LEU A 551 -11.13 16.64 24.88
CA LEU A 551 -10.67 17.14 23.59
C LEU A 551 -10.22 15.99 22.69
N ASP A 552 -9.48 15.03 23.23
CA ASP A 552 -9.08 13.81 22.51
C ASP A 552 -10.30 12.96 22.14
N LEU A 553 -11.27 12.82 23.04
CA LEU A 553 -12.53 12.13 22.78
C LEU A 553 -13.36 12.85 21.72
N ASN A 554 -13.38 14.18 21.71
CA ASN A 554 -14.08 14.97 20.71
C ASN A 554 -13.38 14.90 19.33
N GLN A 555 -12.05 14.90 19.29
CA GLN A 555 -11.28 14.65 18.07
C GLN A 555 -11.51 13.23 17.53
N ASN A 556 -11.50 12.23 18.40
CA ASN A 556 -11.79 10.84 18.05
C ASN A 556 -13.23 10.68 17.56
N ARG A 557 -14.20 11.36 18.19
CA ARG A 557 -15.60 11.43 17.72
C ARG A 557 -15.71 12.02 16.33
N ASN A 558 -14.96 13.09 16.03
CA ASN A 558 -14.96 13.71 14.71
C ASN A 558 -14.32 12.79 13.64
N LYS A 559 -13.20 12.14 13.97
CA LYS A 559 -12.58 11.12 13.09
C LYS A 559 -13.52 9.94 12.84
N LEU A 560 -14.18 9.45 13.88
CA LEU A 560 -15.15 8.35 13.78
C LEU A 560 -16.36 8.75 12.92
N LYS A 561 -16.87 9.98 13.04
CA LYS A 561 -17.92 10.51 12.15
C LYS A 561 -17.47 10.53 10.69
N LEU A 562 -16.23 10.94 10.41
CA LEU A 562 -15.66 10.92 9.06
C LEU A 562 -15.53 9.49 8.52
N TYR A 563 -15.04 8.55 9.32
CA TYR A 563 -14.96 7.13 8.92
C TYR A 563 -16.32 6.50 8.68
N ILE A 564 -17.30 6.77 9.56
CA ILE A 564 -18.68 6.30 9.37
C ILE A 564 -19.25 6.90 8.09
N SER A 565 -19.11 8.21 7.85
CA SER A 565 -19.59 8.84 6.61
C SER A 565 -18.95 8.25 5.36
N HIS A 566 -17.65 7.93 5.40
CA HIS A 566 -16.95 7.33 4.29
C HIS A 566 -17.39 5.88 4.04
N LEU A 567 -17.53 5.08 5.08
CA LEU A 567 -18.04 3.71 5.01
C LEU A 567 -19.49 3.67 4.54
N THR A 568 -20.34 4.58 5.02
CA THR A 568 -21.72 4.73 4.54
C THR A 568 -21.76 5.07 3.05
N SER A 569 -20.91 5.99 2.57
CA SER A 569 -20.81 6.29 1.13
C SER A 569 -20.37 5.07 0.31
N LEU A 570 -19.36 4.33 0.80
CA LEU A 570 -18.87 3.11 0.14
C LEU A 570 -19.92 1.99 0.12
N CYS A 571 -20.69 1.82 1.19
CA CYS A 571 -21.80 0.87 1.24
C CYS A 571 -22.92 1.30 0.28
N GLN A 572 -23.25 2.60 0.21
CA GLN A 572 -24.26 3.13 -0.72
C GLN A 572 -23.86 2.92 -2.19
N GLU A 573 -22.58 3.04 -2.52
CA GLU A 573 -22.05 2.84 -3.87
C GLU A 573 -21.96 1.37 -4.29
N ARG A 574 -21.70 0.45 -3.35
CA ARG A 574 -21.46 -0.97 -3.65
C ARG A 574 -22.66 -1.88 -3.44
N ASP A 575 -23.45 -1.66 -2.39
CA ASP A 575 -24.66 -2.45 -2.10
C ASP A 575 -25.65 -1.62 -1.23
N PRO A 576 -26.59 -0.91 -1.86
CA PRO A 576 -27.53 -0.02 -1.16
C PRO A 576 -28.46 -0.75 -0.19
N ILE A 577 -28.68 -2.06 -0.37
CA ILE A 577 -29.64 -2.84 0.42
C ILE A 577 -29.13 -3.00 1.85
N ILE A 578 -27.80 -3.04 2.06
CA ILE A 578 -27.17 -3.15 3.38
C ILE A 578 -27.52 -1.95 4.27
N LEU A 579 -27.83 -0.78 3.70
CA LEU A 579 -28.16 0.44 4.43
C LEU A 579 -29.66 0.64 4.67
N GLN A 580 -30.52 -0.21 4.09
CA GLN A 580 -31.97 -0.07 4.11
C GLN A 580 -32.58 -0.19 5.52
N ASP A 581 -31.94 -0.96 6.40
CA ASP A 581 -32.32 -1.14 7.81
C ASP A 581 -31.55 -0.20 8.78
N PHE A 582 -30.63 0.61 8.27
CA PHE A 582 -29.78 1.52 9.06
C PHE A 582 -30.18 2.99 8.90
N ALA A 583 -31.47 3.31 9.03
CA ALA A 583 -31.91 4.70 9.11
C ALA A 583 -31.54 5.27 10.50
N PRO A 584 -30.63 6.24 10.63
CA PRO A 584 -30.37 6.88 11.91
C PRO A 584 -31.66 7.61 12.38
N PRO A 585 -31.93 7.67 13.69
CA PRO A 585 -33.07 8.43 14.21
C PRO A 585 -33.07 9.87 13.69
N PRO A 586 -34.23 10.51 13.45
CA PRO A 586 -34.33 11.86 12.88
C PRO A 586 -33.53 12.95 13.62
N SER A 587 -33.16 12.70 14.89
CA SER A 587 -32.34 13.58 15.73
C SER A 587 -30.83 13.48 15.47
N TYR A 588 -30.33 12.51 14.70
CA TYR A 588 -28.90 12.31 14.40
C TYR A 588 -28.26 13.47 13.65
N HIS A 589 -29.08 14.21 12.92
CA HIS A 589 -28.64 15.39 12.17
C HIS A 589 -28.81 16.70 12.94
N ARG A 590 -29.32 16.69 14.18
CA ARG A 590 -29.45 17.90 15.01
C ARG A 590 -28.20 18.09 15.86
N SER A 591 -27.51 19.21 15.66
CA SER A 591 -26.29 19.60 16.38
C SER A 591 -26.48 19.94 17.86
N ASP A 592 -27.72 19.92 18.37
CA ASP A 592 -28.05 20.39 19.71
C ASP A 592 -28.09 19.24 20.73
N SER A 593 -27.09 19.21 21.61
CA SER A 593 -26.90 18.17 22.65
C SER A 593 -28.05 18.08 23.65
N ALA A 594 -28.83 19.17 23.83
CA ALA A 594 -29.97 19.21 24.74
C ALA A 594 -31.17 18.41 24.22
N SER A 595 -31.35 18.35 22.90
CA SER A 595 -32.44 17.61 22.26
C SER A 595 -32.28 16.09 22.40
N TRP A 596 -31.03 15.61 22.35
CA TRP A 596 -30.66 14.20 22.52
C TRP A 596 -30.90 13.68 23.93
N HIS A 597 -30.51 14.44 24.96
CA HIS A 597 -30.76 14.09 26.36
C HIS A 597 -32.26 14.03 26.67
N THR A 598 -33.04 15.00 26.18
CA THR A 598 -34.49 15.03 26.37
C THR A 598 -35.17 13.85 25.70
N GLN A 599 -34.73 13.47 24.50
CA GLN A 599 -35.26 12.31 23.79
C GLN A 599 -34.87 10.98 24.47
N LEU A 600 -33.64 10.84 24.95
CA LEU A 600 -33.18 9.65 25.68
C LEU A 600 -33.96 9.43 26.99
N HIS A 601 -34.31 10.52 27.70
CA HIS A 601 -35.13 10.47 28.90
C HIS A 601 -36.62 10.20 28.63
N SER A 602 -37.08 10.42 27.40
CA SER A 602 -38.47 10.12 26.97
C SER A 602 -38.65 8.70 26.41
N MET A 603 -37.55 7.97 26.19
CA MET A 603 -37.58 6.60 25.65
C MET A 603 -37.88 5.58 26.74
N SER A 604 -38.72 4.59 26.41
CA SER A 604 -38.97 3.46 27.32
C SER A 604 -37.72 2.58 27.45
N GLU A 605 -37.63 1.83 28.54
CA GLU A 605 -36.47 0.96 28.84
C GLU A 605 -36.17 -0.03 27.69
N GLU A 606 -37.22 -0.47 27.01
CA GLU A 606 -37.16 -1.38 25.87
C GLU A 606 -36.58 -0.70 24.61
N GLN A 607 -36.93 0.56 24.39
CA GLN A 607 -36.36 1.37 23.30
C GLN A 607 -34.88 1.71 23.56
N VAL A 608 -34.48 1.93 24.82
CA VAL A 608 -33.08 2.14 25.19
C VAL A 608 -32.27 0.86 25.01
N ARG A 609 -32.83 -0.31 25.34
CA ARG A 609 -32.19 -1.62 25.09
C ARG A 609 -32.02 -1.89 23.60
N VAL A 610 -33.02 -1.59 22.77
CA VAL A 610 -32.91 -1.69 21.31
C VAL A 610 -31.85 -0.73 20.76
N LEU A 611 -31.80 0.51 21.25
CA LEU A 611 -30.79 1.48 20.84
C LEU A 611 -29.37 1.05 21.25
N PHE A 612 -29.21 0.50 22.46
CA PHE A 612 -27.95 -0.06 22.94
C PHE A 612 -27.53 -1.30 22.14
N TRP A 613 -28.49 -2.18 21.82
CA TRP A 613 -28.27 -3.35 20.97
C TRP A 613 -27.84 -2.93 19.54
N ILE A 614 -28.51 -1.92 18.95
CA ILE A 614 -28.12 -1.33 17.66
C ILE A 614 -26.72 -0.72 17.73
N ILE A 615 -26.37 0.01 18.79
CA ILE A 615 -25.03 0.60 18.96
C ILE A 615 -23.95 -0.48 19.11
N VAL A 616 -24.22 -1.52 19.89
CA VAL A 616 -23.32 -2.68 20.04
C VAL A 616 -23.19 -3.42 18.71
N LYS A 617 -24.29 -3.61 17.98
CA LYS A 617 -24.28 -4.25 16.65
C LYS A 617 -23.57 -3.42 15.60
N ILE A 618 -23.72 -2.10 15.61
CA ILE A 618 -22.95 -1.17 14.77
C ILE A 618 -21.47 -1.24 15.15
N ARG A 619 -21.12 -1.29 16.44
CA ARG A 619 -19.73 -1.38 16.89
C ARG A 619 -19.09 -2.72 16.52
N GLU A 620 -19.80 -3.83 16.70
CA GLU A 620 -19.38 -5.16 16.27
C GLU A 620 -19.28 -5.27 14.75
N ASN A 621 -20.25 -4.73 13.99
CA ASN A 621 -20.24 -4.80 12.54
C ASN A 621 -19.27 -3.81 11.91
N VAL A 622 -19.01 -2.64 12.51
CA VAL A 622 -17.92 -1.73 12.05
C VAL A 622 -16.57 -2.37 12.34
N ILE A 623 -16.40 -3.05 13.48
CA ILE A 623 -15.19 -3.85 13.74
C ILE A 623 -15.10 -5.02 12.75
N PHE A 624 -16.20 -5.70 12.44
CA PHE A 624 -16.24 -6.82 11.50
C PHE A 624 -16.02 -6.37 10.04
N VAL A 625 -16.54 -5.22 9.64
CA VAL A 625 -16.32 -4.60 8.32
C VAL A 625 -14.90 -4.06 8.24
N VAL A 626 -14.36 -3.45 9.28
CA VAL A 626 -12.95 -3.02 9.33
C VAL A 626 -12.02 -4.24 9.33
N ILE A 627 -12.35 -5.32 10.04
CA ILE A 627 -11.59 -6.58 10.02
C ILE A 627 -11.73 -7.27 8.66
N CYS A 628 -12.92 -7.34 8.06
CA CYS A 628 -13.12 -7.89 6.72
C CYS A 628 -12.45 -7.06 5.64
N GLU A 629 -12.41 -5.74 5.77
CA GLU A 629 -11.78 -4.84 4.81
C GLU A 629 -10.27 -4.75 5.02
N ILE A 630 -9.76 -4.94 6.24
CA ILE A 630 -8.33 -5.18 6.52
C ILE A 630 -7.92 -6.56 6.02
N ILE A 631 -8.71 -7.61 6.25
CA ILE A 631 -8.47 -8.96 5.71
C ILE A 631 -8.53 -8.92 4.19
N LYS A 632 -9.48 -8.21 3.57
CA LYS A 632 -9.54 -7.97 2.12
C LYS A 632 -8.39 -7.08 1.65
N LEU A 633 -7.97 -6.04 2.36
CA LEU A 633 -6.80 -5.26 1.96
C LEU A 633 -5.53 -6.10 2.02
N ILE A 634 -5.40 -6.97 3.03
CA ILE A 634 -4.28 -7.90 3.21
C ILE A 634 -4.34 -8.98 2.13
N THR A 635 -5.49 -9.57 1.84
CA THR A 635 -5.64 -10.56 0.73
C THR A 635 -5.53 -9.92 -0.64
N THR A 636 -5.93 -8.66 -0.83
CA THR A 636 -5.82 -7.94 -2.11
C THR A 636 -4.42 -7.35 -2.30
N GLN A 637 -3.70 -6.98 -1.24
CA GLN A 637 -2.26 -6.64 -1.31
C GLN A 637 -1.40 -7.89 -1.45
N ASN A 638 -1.76 -9.01 -0.81
CA ASN A 638 -1.08 -10.29 -1.01
C ASN A 638 -1.41 -10.88 -2.38
N MET A 639 -2.65 -10.77 -2.87
CA MET A 639 -2.99 -11.10 -4.26
C MET A 639 -2.35 -10.14 -5.24
N LYS A 640 -2.25 -8.82 -4.98
CA LYS A 640 -1.49 -7.90 -5.85
C LYS A 640 0.01 -8.18 -5.82
N LYS A 641 0.59 -8.59 -4.69
CA LYS A 641 1.99 -9.02 -4.61
C LYS A 641 2.20 -10.33 -5.35
N CYS A 642 1.35 -11.35 -5.15
CA CYS A 642 1.39 -12.58 -5.92
C CYS A 642 1.14 -12.32 -7.42
N PHE A 643 0.21 -11.44 -7.78
CA PHE A 643 -0.07 -11.09 -9.18
C PHE A 643 1.06 -10.28 -9.81
N LEU A 644 1.69 -9.33 -9.10
CA LEU A 644 2.91 -8.66 -9.59
C LEU A 644 4.13 -9.59 -9.65
N GLN A 645 4.16 -10.65 -8.85
CA GLN A 645 5.26 -11.62 -8.82
C GLN A 645 5.06 -12.71 -9.88
N VAL A 646 3.80 -13.07 -10.20
CA VAL A 646 3.42 -13.93 -11.32
C VAL A 646 3.54 -13.18 -12.67
N VAL A 647 3.15 -11.90 -12.75
CA VAL A 647 3.35 -11.06 -13.95
C VAL A 647 4.83 -10.76 -14.21
N LYS A 648 5.70 -10.81 -13.18
CA LYS A 648 7.16 -10.73 -13.35
C LYS A 648 7.85 -12.05 -13.71
N LEU A 649 7.12 -13.17 -13.64
CA LEU A 649 7.64 -14.51 -13.92
C LEU A 649 7.02 -15.16 -15.17
N ALA A 650 6.08 -14.50 -15.85
CA ALA A 650 5.52 -14.95 -17.12
C ALA A 650 6.38 -14.44 -18.30
N PRO A 651 6.84 -15.30 -19.23
CA PRO A 651 7.33 -14.83 -20.52
C PRO A 651 6.14 -14.55 -21.44
N GLY A 652 5.95 -13.26 -21.79
CA GLY A 652 4.94 -12.78 -22.74
C GLY A 652 3.90 -11.87 -22.09
#